data_AF-A0A7Y4EET1-F1
#
_entry.id   AF-A0A7Y4EET1-F1
#
_cell.length_a   1.000
_cell.length_b   1.000
_cell.length_c   1.000
_cell.angle_alpha   90.00
_cell.angle_beta   90.00
_cell.angle_gamma   90.00
#
_symmetry.space_group_name_H-M   'P 1'
#
loop_
_entity.id
_entity.type
_entity.pdbx_description
1 polymer ?
#
loop_
_entity_poly.entity_id
_entity_poly.type
_entity_poly.pdbx_seq_one_letter_code
_entity_poly.pdbx_strand_id
1 'polypeptide(L)'
;MGKQCNDSDELLPIIEDVSEADSEITQTRYWRVLIVDDDEEVHHATELALKDLIVEDRPLELFHAYSAKQARSILCDEVDIGVILLDVVMETEHAGLELVEIIRDQLGMHALRIILRTGQPGYAPEMDTIQRYDINDYRTKPELTRIRLFTILTSAIRAYNQIRSQQLMRQGLEKVVKASTELAHFYGMQMFAEGAVKQISAIMQIEPDGLICAQETQDDKVVSPIIIAASGRYSNFVQTSLDKLESEHIRNSIIQCLETKTSILEQGLTLYFSTERGRGIAAYVDVRRPLENIDKHLLEVFCANLSVGFDNVILYNRLEEQAFKDPLLDIANLNSLRRYSYTALSGNDYARLALIDIDDFSSFNDSFGHSAGDGLLVKVSLRLQKYFPYCFLARVGSDVFALLGSQQDIVTERIRSLFESSFVVDEQPFKITASIGFVDLKDQDFDSSEHYKDAQVALKQAKLYSRGGAVSFSADMGQDARDRMHLLAELKQALNDNALFMTYQPKYKLSTLELSGVEALLRWRNKDGVLVPPDQFIPLAEQSGLMVSIGAFVLEHCCMQFQMLKQAGHTQLTMAINVSPTQIEGPGFVQQLRQTMKRYNIEPETVELEVTETVVAKNISELCKVLNKVRQLGCKIAIDDFGTGFSSLSVLHTLPATRLKIDRAFVEGILQDDSIAKMIVNLGQTLGMEITAEGIENKQQLERLKGFGCEEGQGWLFAKAMIMEDLLNFARQIEK
;
A
#
# COMPACT_ATOMS: atom_id res chain seq x y z
N MET A 1 55.24 -33.40 28.96
CA MET A 1 56.11 -32.51 29.77
C MET A 1 55.80 -31.09 29.35
N GLY A 2 55.34 -30.14 30.16
CA GLY A 2 55.04 -30.12 31.58
C GLY A 2 53.99 -29.03 31.85
N LYS A 3 53.28 -29.20 32.97
CA LYS A 3 52.28 -28.30 33.56
C LYS A 3 52.91 -26.99 34.06
N GLN A 4 52.13 -25.91 34.09
CA GLN A 4 52.24 -24.90 35.14
C GLN A 4 50.85 -24.42 35.58
N CYS A 5 50.72 -24.31 36.90
CA CYS A 5 49.51 -24.16 37.71
C CYS A 5 49.17 -22.68 37.95
N ASN A 6 47.88 -22.43 38.21
CA ASN A 6 47.34 -21.27 38.90
C ASN A 6 47.92 -21.11 40.32
N ASP A 7 48.14 -19.87 40.75
CA ASP A 7 47.68 -19.31 42.03
C ASP A 7 48.14 -17.83 42.15
N SER A 8 47.20 -16.91 42.38
CA SER A 8 47.40 -15.67 43.15
C SER A 8 46.06 -14.96 43.34
N ASP A 9 45.44 -15.26 44.49
CA ASP A 9 44.50 -14.38 45.19
C ASP A 9 45.21 -13.07 45.56
N GLU A 10 44.60 -11.91 45.29
CA GLU A 10 44.92 -10.67 46.02
C GLU A 10 43.73 -9.68 46.03
N LEU A 11 42.97 -9.75 47.11
CA LEU A 11 42.47 -8.66 47.97
C LEU A 11 41.68 -7.48 47.34
N LEU A 12 40.36 -7.47 47.60
CA LEU A 12 39.48 -6.29 47.53
C LEU A 12 39.78 -5.32 48.69
N PRO A 13 39.95 -4.01 48.45
CA PRO A 13 40.11 -3.04 49.53
C PRO A 13 38.75 -2.63 50.11
N ILE A 14 38.64 -2.75 51.43
CA ILE A 14 37.58 -2.15 52.26
C ILE A 14 37.89 -0.65 52.35
N ILE A 15 36.99 0.20 51.89
CA ILE A 15 37.02 1.65 52.15
C ILE A 15 36.00 1.94 53.25
N GLU A 16 36.50 2.55 54.32
CA GLU A 16 35.79 2.97 55.52
C GLU A 16 34.82 4.11 55.21
N ASP A 17 33.53 3.93 55.54
CA ASP A 17 32.54 5.00 55.59
C ASP A 17 32.85 5.92 56.79
N VAL A 18 33.29 7.14 56.50
CA VAL A 18 33.20 8.26 57.44
C VAL A 18 32.02 9.12 56.99
N SER A 19 30.85 8.87 57.58
CA SER A 19 29.68 9.72 57.41
C SER A 19 29.73 10.88 58.41
N GLU A 20 30.06 12.08 57.92
CA GLU A 20 29.64 13.31 58.59
C GLU A 20 28.14 13.49 58.34
N ALA A 21 27.38 13.45 59.42
CA ALA A 21 25.92 13.53 59.42
C ALA A 21 25.44 14.96 59.13
N ASP A 22 24.91 15.17 57.93
CA ASP A 22 23.98 16.27 57.67
C ASP A 22 22.57 15.84 58.12
N SER A 23 22.02 16.62 59.03
CA SER A 23 20.75 16.38 59.71
C SER A 23 19.55 16.68 58.80
N GLU A 24 19.06 15.67 58.09
CA GLU A 24 17.71 15.70 57.52
C GLU A 24 16.67 15.36 58.60
N ILE A 25 15.67 16.25 58.75
CA ILE A 25 14.50 16.04 59.62
C ILE A 25 13.69 14.88 59.03
N THR A 26 14.04 13.66 59.42
CA THR A 26 13.24 12.47 59.14
C THR A 26 12.01 12.52 60.05
N GLN A 27 10.83 12.73 59.47
CA GLN A 27 9.58 12.43 60.19
C GLN A 27 9.61 10.95 60.57
N THR A 28 9.84 10.66 61.84
CA THR A 28 9.87 9.29 62.36
C THR A 28 8.52 8.64 62.09
N ARG A 29 8.45 7.69 61.14
CA ARG A 29 7.25 6.88 60.87
C ARG A 29 7.12 5.83 61.98
N TYR A 30 5.96 5.74 62.62
CA TYR A 30 5.67 4.76 63.68
C TYR A 30 4.85 3.59 63.14
N TRP A 31 5.03 2.39 63.71
CA TRP A 31 4.07 1.30 63.53
C TRP A 31 2.93 1.45 64.52
N ARG A 32 1.71 1.61 64.01
CA ARG A 32 0.52 1.81 64.84
C ARG A 32 -0.05 0.47 65.28
N VAL A 33 -0.13 0.25 66.60
CA VAL A 33 -0.66 -0.98 67.21
C VAL A 33 -1.84 -0.61 68.11
N LEU A 34 -3.00 -1.22 67.86
CA LEU A 34 -4.20 -1.03 68.67
C LEU A 34 -4.31 -2.14 69.72
N ILE A 35 -4.45 -1.77 70.99
CA ILE A 35 -4.68 -2.68 72.11
C ILE A 35 -6.15 -2.57 72.51
N VAL A 36 -6.85 -3.70 72.57
CA VAL A 36 -8.26 -3.77 72.94
C VAL A 36 -8.47 -4.80 74.05
N ASP A 37 -8.86 -4.33 75.22
CA ASP A 37 -9.16 -5.11 76.43
C ASP A 37 -10.12 -4.30 77.30
N ASP A 38 -10.98 -4.94 78.09
CA ASP A 38 -11.76 -4.25 79.11
C ASP A 38 -10.96 -4.04 80.44
N ASP A 39 -9.83 -4.73 80.60
CA ASP A 39 -8.97 -4.66 81.78
C ASP A 39 -7.81 -3.65 81.64
N GLU A 40 -7.85 -2.59 82.46
CA GLU A 40 -6.83 -1.52 82.50
C GLU A 40 -5.44 -2.04 82.90
N GLU A 41 -5.35 -3.08 83.75
CA GLU A 41 -4.06 -3.67 84.15
C GLU A 41 -3.36 -4.31 82.95
N VAL A 42 -4.11 -4.90 82.02
CA VAL A 42 -3.59 -5.52 80.80
C VAL A 42 -3.03 -4.49 79.84
N HIS A 43 -3.66 -3.31 79.72
CA HIS A 43 -3.12 -2.20 78.94
C HIS A 43 -1.77 -1.74 79.49
N HIS A 44 -1.67 -1.52 80.80
CA HIS A 44 -0.42 -1.07 81.43
C HIS A 44 0.69 -2.12 81.30
N ALA A 45 0.37 -3.40 81.48
CA ALA A 45 1.32 -4.49 81.31
C ALA A 45 1.83 -4.61 79.86
N THR A 46 0.93 -4.46 78.88
CA THR A 46 1.27 -4.51 77.44
C THR A 46 2.12 -3.30 77.04
N GLU A 47 1.77 -2.10 77.51
CA GLU A 47 2.54 -0.87 77.26
C GLU A 47 3.96 -0.98 77.83
N LEU A 48 4.10 -1.46 79.07
CA LEU A 48 5.42 -1.66 79.70
C LEU A 48 6.26 -2.70 78.94
N ALA A 49 5.65 -3.76 78.42
CA ALA A 49 6.34 -4.78 77.64
C ALA A 49 6.82 -4.24 76.28
N LEU A 50 6.03 -3.39 75.62
CA LEU A 50 6.30 -2.84 74.29
C LEU A 50 7.09 -1.52 74.31
N LYS A 51 7.34 -0.95 75.50
CA LYS A 51 8.13 0.27 75.66
C LYS A 51 9.53 0.12 75.06
N ASP A 52 9.94 1.16 74.32
CA ASP A 52 11.23 1.29 73.63
C ASP A 52 11.53 0.18 72.61
N LEU A 53 10.49 -0.53 72.15
CA LEU A 53 10.63 -1.58 71.15
C LEU A 53 10.74 -0.97 69.75
N ILE A 54 11.77 -1.37 69.02
CA ILE A 54 11.96 -1.01 67.60
C ILE A 54 11.72 -2.29 66.78
N VAL A 55 10.81 -2.20 65.81
CA VAL A 55 10.47 -3.30 64.91
C VAL A 55 10.66 -2.81 63.48
N GLU A 56 11.49 -3.51 62.69
CA GLU A 56 11.79 -3.13 61.30
C GLU A 56 12.19 -1.64 61.18
N ASP A 57 13.16 -1.22 62.01
CA ASP A 57 13.73 0.14 62.07
C ASP A 57 12.74 1.27 62.39
N ARG A 58 11.54 0.95 62.90
CA ARG A 58 10.55 1.94 63.32
C ARG A 58 10.07 1.71 64.76
N PRO A 59 9.87 2.78 65.54
CA PRO A 59 9.23 2.70 66.85
C PRO A 59 7.73 2.38 66.72
N LEU A 60 7.12 1.91 67.82
CA LEU A 60 5.69 1.64 67.90
C LEU A 60 4.91 2.84 68.46
N GLU A 61 3.72 3.10 67.92
CA GLU A 61 2.71 4.01 68.45
C GLU A 61 1.51 3.19 68.91
N LEU A 62 1.16 3.27 70.20
CA LEU A 62 0.13 2.43 70.82
C LEU A 62 -1.19 3.19 70.95
N PHE A 63 -2.27 2.57 70.49
CA PHE A 63 -3.65 3.03 70.65
C PHE A 63 -4.38 2.12 71.62
N HIS A 64 -5.29 2.66 72.44
CA HIS A 64 -5.96 1.92 73.50
C HIS A 64 -7.48 2.03 73.35
N ALA A 65 -8.17 0.89 73.39
CA ALA A 65 -9.62 0.81 73.42
C ALA A 65 -10.08 -0.12 74.55
N TYR A 66 -11.03 0.35 75.35
CA TYR A 66 -11.56 -0.38 76.53
C TYR A 66 -12.88 -1.12 76.24
N SER A 67 -13.32 -1.13 74.98
CA SER A 67 -14.57 -1.73 74.54
C SER A 67 -14.51 -2.01 73.03
N ALA A 68 -15.28 -2.98 72.57
CA ALA A 68 -15.42 -3.26 71.13
C ALA A 68 -15.96 -2.03 70.36
N LYS A 69 -16.85 -1.25 70.99
CA LYS A 69 -17.38 0.00 70.42
C LYS A 69 -16.31 1.07 70.27
N GLN A 70 -15.44 1.25 71.27
CA GLN A 70 -14.35 2.21 71.21
C GLN A 70 -13.30 1.80 70.19
N ALA A 71 -12.97 0.51 70.11
CA ALA A 71 -12.03 -0.02 69.13
C ALA A 71 -12.53 0.24 67.69
N ARG A 72 -13.82 0.02 67.44
CA ARG A 72 -14.43 0.37 66.15
C ARG A 72 -14.34 1.86 65.84
N SER A 73 -14.57 2.76 66.81
CA SER A 73 -14.42 4.21 66.58
C SER A 73 -13.00 4.55 66.15
N ILE A 74 -12.00 4.03 66.88
CA ILE A 74 -10.59 4.27 66.57
C ILE A 74 -10.23 3.73 65.19
N LEU A 75 -10.71 2.54 64.81
CA LEU A 75 -10.46 1.97 63.48
C LEU A 75 -11.15 2.74 62.34
N CYS A 76 -12.20 3.50 62.63
CA CYS A 76 -12.85 4.40 61.66
C CYS A 76 -12.11 5.75 61.54
N ASP A 77 -11.60 6.28 62.66
CA ASP A 77 -11.00 7.62 62.73
C ASP A 77 -9.51 7.60 62.33
N GLU A 78 -8.78 6.54 62.74
CA GLU A 78 -7.36 6.38 62.46
C GLU A 78 -7.12 5.50 61.23
N VAL A 79 -6.49 6.11 60.23
CA VAL A 79 -5.94 5.38 59.08
C VAL A 79 -4.62 4.72 59.49
N ASP A 80 -4.33 3.55 58.92
CA ASP A 80 -3.02 2.89 58.99
C ASP A 80 -2.67 2.17 60.32
N ILE A 81 -3.66 1.61 61.02
CA ILE A 81 -3.38 0.65 62.11
C ILE A 81 -2.88 -0.66 61.50
N GLY A 82 -1.68 -1.09 61.88
CA GLY A 82 -1.01 -2.26 61.29
C GLY A 82 -1.31 -3.57 62.00
N VAL A 83 -1.44 -3.51 63.34
CA VAL A 83 -1.69 -4.67 64.19
C VAL A 83 -2.70 -4.34 65.28
N ILE A 84 -3.58 -5.28 65.60
CA ILE A 84 -4.50 -5.20 66.74
C ILE A 84 -4.25 -6.38 67.70
N LEU A 85 -4.05 -6.07 68.98
CA LEU A 85 -4.04 -7.02 70.10
C LEU A 85 -5.44 -7.00 70.71
N LEU A 86 -6.23 -8.04 70.48
CA LEU A 86 -7.67 -8.05 70.76
C LEU A 86 -8.02 -9.15 71.75
N ASP A 87 -8.63 -8.77 72.89
CA ASP A 87 -9.20 -9.76 73.80
C ASP A 87 -10.47 -10.40 73.22
N VAL A 88 -10.61 -11.71 73.41
CA VAL A 88 -11.75 -12.47 72.89
C VAL A 88 -13.01 -12.23 73.72
N VAL A 89 -12.86 -12.17 75.04
CA VAL A 89 -13.96 -12.00 76.02
C VAL A 89 -13.82 -10.62 76.66
N MET A 90 -14.80 -9.76 76.45
CA MET A 90 -14.84 -8.40 77.02
C MET A 90 -16.25 -8.14 77.58
N GLU A 91 -17.02 -7.20 77.01
CA GLU A 91 -18.37 -6.86 77.46
C GLU A 91 -19.36 -8.03 77.29
N THR A 92 -19.08 -8.92 76.34
CA THR A 92 -19.77 -10.20 76.13
C THR A 92 -18.74 -11.30 75.85
N GLU A 93 -19.16 -12.56 75.96
CA GLU A 93 -18.31 -13.73 75.68
C GLU A 93 -17.84 -13.82 74.21
N HIS A 94 -18.39 -13.00 73.32
CA HIS A 94 -18.08 -12.99 71.89
C HIS A 94 -17.72 -11.61 71.33
N ALA A 95 -17.63 -10.57 72.17
CA ALA A 95 -17.41 -9.19 71.74
C ALA A 95 -16.15 -9.02 70.87
N GLY A 96 -15.07 -9.73 71.21
CA GLY A 96 -13.84 -9.72 70.42
C GLY A 96 -14.02 -10.36 69.04
N LEU A 97 -14.72 -11.50 68.95
CA LEU A 97 -14.97 -12.18 67.68
C LEU A 97 -15.93 -11.39 66.79
N GLU A 98 -16.96 -10.77 67.35
CA GLU A 98 -17.85 -9.86 66.62
C GLU A 98 -17.08 -8.66 66.04
N LEU A 99 -16.10 -8.13 66.78
CA LEU A 99 -15.24 -7.05 66.28
C LEU A 99 -14.36 -7.52 65.10
N VAL A 100 -13.87 -8.77 65.12
CA VAL A 100 -13.13 -9.34 63.98
C VAL A 100 -14.01 -9.39 62.73
N GLU A 101 -15.27 -9.80 62.85
CA GLU A 101 -16.23 -9.80 61.73
C GLU A 101 -16.45 -8.37 61.20
N ILE A 102 -16.61 -7.39 62.09
CA ILE A 102 -16.75 -5.98 61.70
C ILE A 102 -15.50 -5.50 60.93
N ILE A 103 -14.29 -5.83 61.40
CA ILE A 103 -13.03 -5.42 60.77
C ILE A 103 -12.91 -5.96 59.34
N ARG A 104 -13.27 -7.25 59.13
CA ARG A 104 -13.12 -7.92 57.83
C ARG A 104 -14.27 -7.64 56.89
N ASP A 105 -15.51 -7.75 57.35
CA ASP A 105 -16.68 -7.73 56.47
C ASP A 105 -17.27 -6.33 56.31
N GLN A 106 -17.24 -5.49 57.36
CA GLN A 106 -17.83 -4.15 57.31
C GLN A 106 -16.80 -3.06 56.98
N LEU A 107 -15.63 -3.10 57.62
CA LEU A 107 -14.56 -2.10 57.40
C LEU A 107 -13.61 -2.49 56.26
N GLY A 108 -13.62 -3.75 55.80
CA GLY A 108 -12.78 -4.22 54.69
C GLY A 108 -11.27 -4.13 54.94
N MET A 109 -10.84 -4.07 56.21
CA MET A 109 -9.43 -3.86 56.57
C MET A 109 -8.65 -5.18 56.51
N HIS A 110 -8.55 -5.79 55.33
CA HIS A 110 -7.89 -7.09 55.16
C HIS A 110 -6.38 -7.05 55.41
N ALA A 111 -5.72 -5.89 55.29
CA ALA A 111 -4.28 -5.79 55.59
C ALA A 111 -3.99 -5.86 57.10
N LEU A 112 -4.87 -5.31 57.95
CA LEU A 112 -4.70 -5.25 59.41
C LEU A 112 -4.54 -6.66 60.01
N ARG A 113 -3.50 -6.85 60.82
CA ARG A 113 -3.19 -8.14 61.43
C ARG A 113 -3.80 -8.25 62.81
N ILE A 114 -4.52 -9.34 63.07
CA ILE A 114 -5.29 -9.53 64.31
C ILE A 114 -4.61 -10.61 65.16
N ILE A 115 -4.21 -10.25 66.37
CA ILE A 115 -3.67 -11.18 67.37
C ILE A 115 -4.70 -11.27 68.49
N LEU A 116 -5.32 -12.44 68.63
CA LEU A 116 -6.29 -12.68 69.68
C LEU A 116 -5.59 -13.07 70.98
N ARG A 117 -6.08 -12.52 72.10
CA ARG A 117 -5.67 -12.92 73.44
C ARG A 117 -6.87 -13.35 74.28
N THR A 118 -6.66 -14.22 75.27
CA THR A 118 -7.71 -14.61 76.23
C THR A 118 -7.13 -14.92 77.62
N GLY A 119 -7.91 -14.70 78.67
CA GLY A 119 -7.59 -15.16 80.03
C GLY A 119 -7.89 -16.64 80.30
N GLN A 120 -8.69 -17.32 79.47
CA GLN A 120 -9.21 -18.67 79.76
C GLN A 120 -8.69 -19.73 78.76
N PRO A 121 -7.93 -20.76 79.20
CA PRO A 121 -7.31 -21.76 78.33
C PRO A 121 -8.24 -22.69 77.50
N GLY A 122 -9.55 -22.44 77.46
CA GLY A 122 -10.55 -23.30 76.79
C GLY A 122 -11.48 -22.59 75.80
N TYR A 123 -11.39 -21.27 75.67
CA TYR A 123 -12.23 -20.45 74.78
C TYR A 123 -11.60 -20.27 73.38
N ALA A 124 -10.96 -21.32 72.88
CA ALA A 124 -10.30 -21.28 71.58
C ALA A 124 -11.34 -21.15 70.46
N PRO A 125 -11.22 -20.18 69.54
CA PRO A 125 -12.06 -20.14 68.35
C PRO A 125 -11.86 -21.42 67.53
N GLU A 126 -12.90 -21.88 66.82
CA GLU A 126 -12.79 -23.04 65.95
C GLU A 126 -11.68 -22.81 64.91
N MET A 127 -10.97 -23.86 64.50
CA MET A 127 -9.90 -23.74 63.48
C MET A 127 -10.44 -23.10 62.19
N ASP A 128 -11.71 -23.35 61.89
CA ASP A 128 -12.43 -22.73 60.77
C ASP A 128 -12.63 -21.22 60.98
N THR A 129 -12.86 -20.75 62.21
CA THR A 129 -12.96 -19.31 62.53
C THR A 129 -11.62 -18.59 62.34
N ILE A 130 -10.50 -19.21 62.74
CA ILE A 130 -9.15 -18.65 62.56
C ILE A 130 -8.81 -18.51 61.07
N GLN A 131 -9.12 -19.54 60.27
CA GLN A 131 -8.90 -19.52 58.82
C GLN A 131 -9.86 -18.57 58.09
N ARG A 132 -11.14 -18.56 58.47
CA ARG A 132 -12.18 -17.75 57.82
C ARG A 132 -11.92 -16.26 57.96
N TYR A 133 -11.43 -15.81 59.12
CA TYR A 133 -11.22 -14.39 59.41
C TYR A 133 -9.76 -13.92 59.31
N ASP A 134 -8.85 -14.79 58.86
CA ASP A 134 -7.40 -14.50 58.70
C ASP A 134 -6.80 -13.90 59.98
N ILE A 135 -6.99 -14.62 61.10
CA ILE A 135 -6.43 -14.29 62.42
C ILE A 135 -4.98 -14.77 62.47
N ASN A 136 -4.06 -13.91 62.89
CA ASN A 136 -2.62 -14.14 62.80
C ASN A 136 -2.05 -15.01 63.92
N ASP A 137 -2.53 -14.84 65.15
CA ASP A 137 -2.16 -15.70 66.29
C ASP A 137 -3.27 -15.66 67.36
N TYR A 138 -3.31 -16.68 68.23
CA TYR A 138 -4.22 -16.78 69.37
C TYR A 138 -3.44 -17.27 70.60
N ARG A 139 -3.40 -16.48 71.67
CA ARG A 139 -2.58 -16.74 72.85
C ARG A 139 -3.33 -16.50 74.16
N THR A 140 -2.94 -17.21 75.21
CA THR A 140 -3.41 -16.87 76.56
C THR A 140 -2.66 -15.66 77.11
N LYS A 141 -3.29 -14.80 77.92
CA LYS A 141 -2.66 -13.61 78.53
C LYS A 141 -1.32 -13.95 79.26
N PRO A 142 -1.20 -15.07 80.00
CA PRO A 142 0.07 -15.48 80.63
C PRO A 142 1.18 -15.90 79.65
N GLU A 143 0.83 -16.26 78.41
CA GLU A 143 1.80 -16.66 77.38
C GLU A 143 2.45 -15.45 76.68
N LEU A 144 1.95 -14.23 76.86
CA LEU A 144 2.40 -13.02 76.18
C LEU A 144 3.55 -12.33 76.94
N THR A 145 4.68 -13.03 77.11
CA THR A 145 5.90 -12.42 77.64
C THR A 145 6.48 -11.40 76.66
N ARG A 146 7.33 -10.47 77.14
CA ARG A 146 7.99 -9.45 76.29
C ARG A 146 8.67 -10.03 75.05
N ILE A 147 9.39 -11.15 75.20
CA ILE A 147 10.07 -11.82 74.07
C ILE A 147 9.05 -12.37 73.06
N ARG A 148 7.96 -12.99 73.55
CA ARG A 148 6.92 -13.55 72.67
C ARG A 148 6.15 -12.44 71.96
N LEU A 149 5.76 -11.38 72.67
CA LEU A 149 5.15 -10.19 72.07
C LEU A 149 6.02 -9.59 70.97
N PHE A 150 7.34 -9.46 71.19
CA PHE A 150 8.26 -9.00 70.14
C PHE A 150 8.24 -9.90 68.90
N THR A 151 8.32 -11.23 69.07
CA THR A 151 8.32 -12.16 67.92
C THR A 151 7.00 -12.15 67.15
N ILE A 152 5.87 -12.10 67.85
CA ILE A 152 4.54 -12.10 67.24
C ILE A 152 4.29 -10.76 66.54
N LEU A 153 4.60 -9.63 67.18
CA LEU A 153 4.47 -8.31 66.56
C LEU A 153 5.39 -8.13 65.36
N THR A 154 6.64 -8.61 65.43
CA THR A 154 7.55 -8.55 64.28
C THR A 154 7.00 -9.33 63.09
N SER A 155 6.49 -10.55 63.33
CA SER A 155 5.86 -11.36 62.28
C SER A 155 4.61 -10.67 61.70
N ALA A 156 3.74 -10.15 62.57
CA ALA A 156 2.52 -9.44 62.16
C ALA A 156 2.84 -8.16 61.38
N ILE A 157 3.75 -7.33 61.85
CA ILE A 157 4.14 -6.08 61.15
C ILE A 157 4.76 -6.38 59.79
N ARG A 158 5.60 -7.41 59.67
CA ARG A 158 6.14 -7.85 58.37
C ARG A 158 5.02 -8.29 57.42
N ALA A 159 4.08 -9.10 57.91
CA ALA A 159 2.94 -9.55 57.11
C ALA A 159 2.05 -8.37 56.69
N TYR A 160 1.78 -7.43 57.59
CA TYR A 160 1.05 -6.19 57.30
C TYR A 160 1.73 -5.40 56.17
N ASN A 161 3.03 -5.13 56.32
CA ASN A 161 3.80 -4.35 55.35
C ASN A 161 3.86 -5.05 53.98
N GLN A 162 4.03 -6.39 53.97
CA GLN A 162 4.02 -7.18 52.75
C GLN A 162 2.67 -7.13 52.03
N ILE A 163 1.56 -7.37 52.74
CA ILE A 163 0.22 -7.35 52.15
C ILE A 163 -0.09 -5.96 51.60
N ARG A 164 0.24 -4.91 52.35
CA ARG A 164 -0.01 -3.54 51.91
C ARG A 164 0.83 -3.15 50.70
N SER A 165 2.11 -3.52 50.69
CA SER A 165 2.99 -3.31 49.54
C SER A 165 2.45 -4.02 48.29
N GLN A 166 1.96 -5.25 48.43
CA GLN A 166 1.30 -5.99 47.33
C GLN A 166 0.00 -5.33 46.86
N GLN A 167 -0.85 -4.86 47.79
CA GLN A 167 -2.08 -4.15 47.45
C GLN A 167 -1.80 -2.84 46.70
N LEU A 168 -0.85 -2.04 47.19
CA LEU A 168 -0.42 -0.80 46.54
C LEU A 168 0.20 -1.06 45.17
N MET A 169 1.07 -2.08 45.06
CA MET A 169 1.66 -2.50 43.79
C MET A 169 0.58 -2.93 42.79
N ARG A 170 -0.39 -3.74 43.22
CA ARG A 170 -1.51 -4.17 42.37
C ARG A 170 -2.34 -2.98 41.88
N GLN A 171 -2.70 -2.06 42.78
CA GLN A 171 -3.42 -0.84 42.40
C GLN A 171 -2.59 0.04 41.44
N GLY A 172 -1.28 0.13 41.65
CA GLY A 172 -0.36 0.82 40.76
C GLY A 172 -0.31 0.19 39.37
N LEU A 173 -0.22 -1.14 39.29
CA LEU A 173 -0.23 -1.88 38.03
C LEU A 173 -1.58 -1.73 37.30
N GLU A 174 -2.70 -1.74 38.02
CA GLU A 174 -4.01 -1.46 37.45
C GLU A 174 -4.08 -0.05 36.81
N LYS A 175 -3.47 0.96 37.45
CA LYS A 175 -3.33 2.30 36.87
C LYS A 175 -2.46 2.29 35.60
N VAL A 176 -1.33 1.55 35.62
CA VAL A 176 -0.45 1.40 34.45
C VAL A 176 -1.18 0.74 33.28
N VAL A 177 -1.95 -0.32 33.52
CA VAL A 177 -2.75 -1.00 32.48
C VAL A 177 -3.80 -0.06 31.89
N LYS A 178 -4.50 0.71 32.74
CA LYS A 178 -5.46 1.72 32.29
C LYS A 178 -4.79 2.79 31.43
N ALA A 179 -3.66 3.33 31.89
CA ALA A 179 -2.87 4.32 31.16
C ALA A 179 -2.41 3.81 29.79
N SER A 180 -1.90 2.58 29.72
CA SER A 180 -1.49 1.95 28.46
C SER A 180 -2.66 1.79 27.49
N THR A 181 -3.85 1.45 27.99
CA THR A 181 -5.06 1.31 27.17
C THR A 181 -5.50 2.65 26.59
N GLU A 182 -5.47 3.73 27.38
CA GLU A 182 -5.78 5.08 26.90
C GLU A 182 -4.77 5.55 25.84
N LEU A 183 -3.48 5.23 26.02
CA LEU A 183 -2.44 5.59 25.06
C LEU A 183 -2.54 4.86 23.72
N ALA A 184 -3.06 3.64 23.71
CA ALA A 184 -3.20 2.83 22.49
C ALA A 184 -4.12 3.46 21.43
N HIS A 185 -4.96 4.43 21.82
CA HIS A 185 -5.88 5.12 20.92
C HIS A 185 -5.28 6.33 20.21
N PHE A 186 -4.07 6.76 20.56
CA PHE A 186 -3.44 7.90 19.90
C PHE A 186 -2.72 7.46 18.62
N TYR A 187 -3.21 7.96 17.49
CA TYR A 187 -2.54 7.86 16.20
C TYR A 187 -1.74 9.16 15.99
N GLY A 188 -0.41 9.04 15.96
CA GLY A 188 0.50 10.18 15.74
C GLY A 188 1.44 10.46 16.91
N MET A 189 2.69 10.78 16.57
CA MET A 189 3.80 10.86 17.52
C MET A 189 3.60 11.93 18.59
N GLN A 190 3.09 13.10 18.21
CA GLN A 190 2.87 14.22 19.13
C GLN A 190 1.76 13.94 20.14
N MET A 191 0.61 13.45 19.67
CA MET A 191 -0.54 13.10 20.52
C MET A 191 -0.18 11.97 21.49
N PHE A 192 0.53 10.95 21.02
CA PHE A 192 1.01 9.86 21.86
C PHE A 192 1.99 10.36 22.93
N ALA A 193 2.96 11.19 22.55
CA ALA A 193 3.94 11.74 23.48
C ALA A 193 3.32 12.69 24.52
N GLU A 194 2.35 13.53 24.14
CA GLU A 194 1.62 14.38 25.09
C GLU A 194 0.77 13.52 26.06
N GLY A 195 0.12 12.48 25.53
CA GLY A 195 -0.57 11.49 26.35
C GLY A 195 0.37 10.84 27.36
N ALA A 196 1.58 10.47 26.94
CA ALA A 196 2.57 9.83 27.81
C ALA A 196 2.94 10.73 29.00
N VAL A 197 3.17 12.04 28.79
CA VAL A 197 3.43 12.99 29.90
C VAL A 197 2.28 13.01 30.90
N LYS A 198 1.03 13.07 30.41
CA LYS A 198 -0.17 13.08 31.27
C LYS A 198 -0.29 11.80 32.09
N GLN A 199 0.01 10.65 31.50
CA GLN A 199 -0.06 9.36 32.20
C GLN A 199 1.07 9.17 33.22
N ILE A 200 2.31 9.58 32.92
CA ILE A 200 3.40 9.59 33.91
C ILE A 200 2.99 10.43 35.12
N SER A 201 2.44 11.62 34.86
CA SER A 201 1.98 12.54 35.91
C SER A 201 0.84 11.95 36.74
N ALA A 202 -0.11 11.26 36.10
CA ALA A 202 -1.22 10.59 36.78
C ALA A 202 -0.76 9.40 37.65
N ILE A 203 0.19 8.59 37.19
CA ILE A 203 0.81 7.50 37.97
C ILE A 203 1.50 8.09 39.21
N MET A 204 2.20 9.20 39.04
CA MET A 204 2.91 9.92 40.11
C MET A 204 2.01 10.76 41.03
N GLN A 205 0.72 10.91 40.68
CA GLN A 205 -0.28 11.72 41.38
C GLN A 205 0.09 13.21 41.47
N ILE A 206 0.55 13.76 40.35
CA ILE A 206 0.93 15.17 40.20
C ILE A 206 0.22 15.79 38.98
N GLU A 207 0.19 17.11 38.93
CA GLU A 207 -0.30 17.85 37.77
C GLU A 207 0.58 17.57 36.54
N PRO A 208 0.00 17.50 35.32
CA PRO A 208 0.72 17.17 34.11
C PRO A 208 1.61 18.34 33.66
N ASP A 209 2.83 18.36 34.19
CA ASP A 209 3.83 19.40 33.95
C ASP A 209 5.19 18.76 33.65
N GLY A 210 5.51 18.67 32.36
CA GLY A 210 6.66 17.89 31.88
C GLY A 210 6.81 17.94 30.37
N LEU A 211 7.85 17.30 29.87
CA LEU A 211 8.18 17.28 28.45
C LEU A 211 8.88 15.98 28.03
N ILE A 212 8.77 15.64 26.75
CA ILE A 212 9.45 14.49 26.14
C ILE A 212 10.34 15.00 25.02
N CYS A 213 11.60 14.57 25.07
CA CYS A 213 12.61 14.82 24.07
C CYS A 213 12.95 13.52 23.35
N ALA A 214 13.19 13.62 22.04
CA ALA A 214 13.75 12.53 21.27
C ALA A 214 15.07 12.99 20.64
N GLN A 215 16.07 12.11 20.71
CA GLN A 215 17.35 12.32 20.04
C GLN A 215 17.34 11.60 18.69
N GLU A 216 17.66 12.31 17.61
CA GLU A 216 17.87 11.70 16.29
C GLU A 216 19.36 11.48 16.04
N THR A 217 19.70 10.29 15.56
CA THR A 217 21.03 9.95 15.07
C THR A 217 21.08 10.18 13.57
N GLN A 218 21.87 11.15 13.12
CA GLN A 218 22.22 11.35 11.70
C GLN A 218 23.74 11.23 11.53
N ASP A 219 24.19 10.33 10.64
CA ASP A 219 25.60 10.18 10.21
C ASP A 219 26.63 10.24 11.36
N ASP A 220 26.42 9.44 12.42
CA ASP A 220 27.27 9.35 13.62
C ASP A 220 27.50 10.69 14.38
N LYS A 221 26.75 11.74 14.05
CA LYS A 221 26.73 13.01 14.79
C LYS A 221 25.49 13.09 15.67
N VAL A 222 25.74 13.33 16.96
CA VAL A 222 24.69 13.56 17.95
C VAL A 222 24.10 14.96 17.72
N VAL A 223 22.87 15.02 17.21
CA VAL A 223 22.11 16.27 17.08
C VAL A 223 21.50 16.63 18.44
N SER A 224 21.37 17.94 18.72
CA SER A 224 20.68 18.45 19.91
C SER A 224 19.26 17.85 19.99
N PRO A 225 18.84 17.30 21.14
CA PRO A 225 17.52 16.68 21.28
C PRO A 225 16.37 17.64 20.92
N ILE A 226 15.32 17.11 20.30
CA ILE A 226 14.12 17.88 19.93
C ILE A 226 12.98 17.53 20.88
N ILE A 227 12.26 18.55 21.35
CA ILE A 227 11.09 18.38 22.20
C ILE A 227 9.90 17.94 21.32
N ILE A 228 9.46 16.69 21.47
CA ILE A 228 8.36 16.10 20.68
C ILE A 228 6.99 16.31 21.32
N ALA A 229 6.94 16.51 22.64
CA ALA A 229 5.73 16.87 23.37
C ALA A 229 6.07 17.61 24.66
N ALA A 230 5.13 18.42 25.13
CA ALA A 230 5.23 19.16 26.38
C ALA A 230 3.84 19.48 26.94
N SER A 231 3.73 19.51 28.27
CA SER A 231 2.52 19.83 29.02
C SER A 231 2.82 20.87 30.10
N GLY A 232 1.78 21.58 30.55
CA GLY A 232 1.88 22.58 31.61
C GLY A 232 2.72 23.79 31.18
N ARG A 233 3.74 24.13 31.96
CA ARG A 233 4.56 25.33 31.72
C ARG A 233 5.44 25.22 30.47
N TYR A 234 5.61 24.00 29.93
CA TYR A 234 6.51 23.73 28.81
C TYR A 234 5.80 23.65 27.44
N SER A 235 4.47 23.80 27.37
CA SER A 235 3.70 23.60 26.13
C SER A 235 4.14 24.48 24.95
N ASN A 236 4.77 25.64 25.19
CA ASN A 236 5.28 26.52 24.14
C ASN A 236 6.56 26.03 23.45
N PHE A 237 7.19 24.95 23.95
CA PHE A 237 8.47 24.44 23.45
C PHE A 237 8.33 23.22 22.53
N VAL A 238 7.11 22.79 22.19
CA VAL A 238 6.88 21.65 21.27
C VAL A 238 7.51 21.94 19.90
N GLN A 239 8.16 20.93 19.30
CA GLN A 239 8.92 21.02 18.03
C GLN A 239 10.09 22.01 18.05
N THR A 240 10.59 22.37 19.24
CA THR A 240 11.80 23.18 19.37
C THR A 240 12.99 22.35 19.86
N SER A 241 14.21 22.82 19.59
CA SER A 241 15.42 22.24 20.17
C SER A 241 15.44 22.46 21.69
N LEU A 242 15.94 21.47 22.43
CA LEU A 242 16.12 21.51 23.87
C LEU A 242 16.96 22.71 24.34
N ASP A 243 17.83 23.26 23.48
CA ASP A 243 18.67 24.42 23.77
C ASP A 243 17.88 25.70 24.03
N LYS A 244 16.61 25.76 23.60
CA LYS A 244 15.72 26.91 23.86
C LYS A 244 15.13 26.93 25.27
N LEU A 245 15.34 25.87 26.05
CA LEU A 245 14.78 25.76 27.39
C LEU A 245 15.60 26.59 28.39
N GLU A 246 14.93 27.46 29.15
CA GLU A 246 15.58 28.41 30.07
C GLU A 246 16.25 27.73 31.28
N SER A 247 15.73 26.58 31.72
CA SER A 247 16.24 25.86 32.88
C SER A 247 17.43 24.96 32.53
N GLU A 248 18.62 25.33 32.99
CA GLU A 248 19.85 24.54 32.77
C GLU A 248 19.80 23.17 33.45
N HIS A 249 19.17 23.09 34.63
CA HIS A 249 19.06 21.84 35.40
C HIS A 249 18.30 20.76 34.61
N ILE A 250 17.15 21.12 34.03
CA ILE A 250 16.31 20.19 33.26
C ILE A 250 17.02 19.76 31.98
N ARG A 251 17.64 20.70 31.28
CA ARG A 251 18.41 20.44 30.07
C ARG A 251 19.55 19.46 30.34
N ASN A 252 20.34 19.70 31.38
CA ASN A 252 21.46 18.83 31.75
C ASN A 252 20.98 17.44 32.17
N SER A 253 19.88 17.35 32.93
CA SER A 253 19.29 16.06 33.32
C SER A 253 18.83 15.25 32.11
N ILE A 254 18.19 15.88 31.12
CA ILE A 254 17.74 15.21 29.89
C ILE A 254 18.93 14.77 29.03
N ILE A 255 19.94 15.63 28.86
CA ILE A 255 21.14 15.29 28.10
C ILE A 255 21.88 14.12 28.76
N GLN A 256 22.12 14.20 30.07
CA GLN A 256 22.77 13.14 30.82
C GLN A 256 21.99 11.83 30.70
N CYS A 257 20.66 11.86 30.84
CA CYS A 257 19.78 10.70 30.71
C CYS A 257 19.89 10.03 29.32
N LEU A 258 19.95 10.82 28.24
CA LEU A 258 20.14 10.32 26.88
C LEU A 258 21.56 9.76 26.63
N GLU A 259 22.59 10.40 27.20
CA GLU A 259 23.99 9.97 27.07
C GLU A 259 24.29 8.69 27.86
N THR A 260 23.84 8.60 29.11
CA THR A 260 24.05 7.43 29.97
C THR A 260 23.09 6.28 29.65
N LYS A 261 22.01 6.56 28.92
CA LYS A 261 20.94 5.60 28.59
C LYS A 261 20.29 5.00 29.84
N THR A 262 20.19 5.79 30.91
CA THR A 262 19.63 5.39 32.20
C THR A 262 18.71 6.48 32.73
N SER A 263 17.61 6.06 33.37
CA SER A 263 16.70 6.99 34.04
C SER A 263 17.38 7.63 35.25
N ILE A 264 17.19 8.94 35.42
CA ILE A 264 17.71 9.75 36.53
C ILE A 264 16.53 10.13 37.43
N LEU A 265 16.59 9.71 38.68
CA LEU A 265 15.52 9.84 39.66
C LEU A 265 15.81 10.87 40.77
N GLU A 266 16.98 11.53 40.70
CA GLU A 266 17.44 12.53 41.66
C GLU A 266 17.10 13.93 41.15
N GLN A 267 16.49 14.79 42.00
CA GLN A 267 16.17 16.19 41.69
C GLN A 267 15.27 16.40 40.45
N GLY A 268 14.22 15.57 40.33
CA GLY A 268 13.27 15.55 39.21
C GLY A 268 13.21 14.17 38.58
N LEU A 269 12.09 13.81 37.95
CA LEU A 269 11.91 12.50 37.35
C LEU A 269 12.26 12.55 35.86
N THR A 270 13.45 12.04 35.49
CA THR A 270 13.86 11.94 34.08
C THR A 270 13.96 10.48 33.67
N LEU A 271 13.01 10.02 32.87
CA LEU A 271 12.92 8.63 32.42
C LEU A 271 13.57 8.45 31.05
N TYR A 272 14.43 7.44 30.93
CA TYR A 272 14.97 6.99 29.65
C TYR A 272 14.21 5.78 29.14
N PHE A 273 13.89 5.78 27.85
CA PHE A 273 13.51 4.57 27.11
C PHE A 273 13.94 4.71 25.65
N SER A 274 14.12 3.59 24.96
CA SER A 274 14.60 3.58 23.58
C SER A 274 13.71 2.75 22.68
N THR A 275 13.43 3.26 21.50
CA THR A 275 12.74 2.48 20.45
C THR A 275 13.62 1.33 19.97
N GLU A 276 13.03 0.29 19.35
CA GLU A 276 13.78 -0.86 18.80
C GLU A 276 14.90 -0.46 17.82
N ARG A 277 14.79 0.72 17.19
CA ARG A 277 15.80 1.25 16.26
C ARG A 277 16.89 2.09 16.93
N GLY A 278 16.95 2.08 18.26
CA GLY A 278 17.99 2.79 19.03
C GLY A 278 17.76 4.29 19.14
N ARG A 279 16.56 4.80 18.85
CA ARG A 279 16.23 6.21 19.10
C ARG A 279 16.03 6.40 20.60
N GLY A 280 16.92 7.18 21.22
CA GLY A 280 16.81 7.54 22.64
C GLY A 280 15.69 8.56 22.86
N ILE A 281 14.81 8.27 23.81
CA ILE A 281 13.73 9.15 24.24
C ILE A 281 13.90 9.40 25.74
N ALA A 282 13.81 10.67 26.14
CA ALA A 282 13.87 11.10 27.53
C ALA A 282 12.62 11.88 27.89
N ALA A 283 11.94 11.47 28.96
CA ALA A 283 10.75 12.14 29.50
C ALA A 283 11.07 12.76 30.85
N TYR A 284 10.89 14.07 30.98
CA TYR A 284 11.06 14.81 32.23
C TYR A 284 9.71 15.19 32.82
N VAL A 285 9.53 14.94 34.12
CA VAL A 285 8.37 15.38 34.91
C VAL A 285 8.85 15.91 36.26
N ASP A 286 8.28 17.03 36.72
CA ASP A 286 8.66 17.66 37.98
C ASP A 286 7.96 16.98 39.18
N VAL A 287 8.71 16.16 39.93
CA VAL A 287 8.23 15.46 41.12
C VAL A 287 8.84 16.10 42.38
N ARG A 288 7.99 16.65 43.25
CA ARG A 288 8.40 17.38 44.48
C ARG A 288 8.39 16.53 45.76
N ARG A 289 8.40 15.20 45.63
CA ARG A 289 8.43 14.24 46.75
C ARG A 289 9.49 13.15 46.49
N PRO A 290 10.08 12.54 47.54
CA PRO A 290 10.92 11.37 47.36
C PRO A 290 10.12 10.20 46.77
N LEU A 291 10.74 9.45 45.88
CA LEU A 291 10.16 8.27 45.24
C LEU A 291 10.33 7.04 46.14
N GLU A 292 9.23 6.36 46.44
CA GLU A 292 9.28 5.06 47.13
C GLU A 292 9.68 3.96 46.13
N ASN A 293 10.15 2.80 46.62
CA ASN A 293 10.55 1.66 45.75
C ASN A 293 9.41 1.20 44.83
N ILE A 294 8.16 1.35 45.28
CA ILE A 294 6.96 1.03 44.48
C ILE A 294 6.85 1.99 43.29
N ASP A 295 7.06 3.30 43.48
CA ASP A 295 7.01 4.29 42.40
C ASP A 295 8.04 3.94 41.30
N LYS A 296 9.27 3.58 41.72
CA LYS A 296 10.34 3.17 40.79
C LYS A 296 9.92 1.98 39.92
N HIS A 297 9.37 0.94 40.53
CA HIS A 297 8.95 -0.26 39.81
C HIS A 297 7.79 0.01 38.85
N LEU A 298 6.80 0.83 39.25
CA LEU A 298 5.69 1.22 38.37
C LEU A 298 6.17 2.00 37.15
N LEU A 299 7.13 2.91 37.35
CA LEU A 299 7.72 3.69 36.27
C LEU A 299 8.54 2.83 35.32
N GLU A 300 9.30 1.84 35.81
CA GLU A 300 10.02 0.87 34.97
C GLU A 300 9.07 0.09 34.06
N VAL A 301 8.00 -0.47 34.62
CA VAL A 301 6.97 -1.20 33.85
C VAL A 301 6.29 -0.27 32.84
N PHE A 302 6.00 0.97 33.23
CA PHE A 302 5.39 1.95 32.33
C PHE A 302 6.33 2.37 31.19
N CYS A 303 7.62 2.58 31.45
CA CYS A 303 8.60 2.92 30.43
C CYS A 303 8.75 1.81 29.39
N ALA A 304 8.72 0.54 29.81
CA ALA A 304 8.70 -0.59 28.88
C ALA A 304 7.47 -0.55 27.95
N ASN A 305 6.28 -0.23 28.49
CA ASN A 305 5.08 -0.06 27.69
C ASN A 305 5.15 1.15 26.75
N LEU A 306 5.71 2.28 27.21
CA LEU A 306 5.92 3.47 26.37
C LEU A 306 6.84 3.17 25.20
N SER A 307 7.92 2.44 25.42
CA SER A 307 8.85 2.00 24.37
C SER A 307 8.10 1.31 23.23
N VAL A 308 7.30 0.28 23.57
CA VAL A 308 6.49 -0.48 22.59
C VAL A 308 5.44 0.42 21.92
N GLY A 309 4.80 1.32 22.67
CA GLY A 309 3.82 2.25 22.12
C GLY A 309 4.43 3.23 21.11
N PHE A 310 5.60 3.79 21.39
CA PHE A 310 6.33 4.64 20.45
C PHE A 310 6.76 3.87 19.19
N ASP A 311 7.22 2.62 19.34
CA ASP A 311 7.53 1.75 18.20
C ASP A 311 6.29 1.53 17.32
N ASN A 312 5.12 1.24 17.92
CA ASN A 312 3.86 1.07 17.20
C ASN A 312 3.44 2.33 16.44
N VAL A 313 3.56 3.52 17.04
CA VAL A 313 3.22 4.78 16.37
C VAL A 313 4.18 5.06 15.21
N ILE A 314 5.48 4.77 15.36
CA ILE A 314 6.45 4.89 14.26
C ILE A 314 6.13 3.91 13.13
N LEU A 315 5.79 2.66 13.46
CA LEU A 315 5.39 1.66 12.47
C LEU A 315 4.11 2.08 11.74
N TYR A 316 3.12 2.59 12.46
CA TYR A 316 1.88 3.08 11.88
C TYR A 316 2.13 4.25 10.91
N ASN A 317 2.93 5.24 11.30
CA ASN A 317 3.30 6.35 10.42
C ASN A 317 4.02 5.86 9.15
N ARG A 318 4.92 4.86 9.27
CA ARG A 318 5.58 4.27 8.08
C ARG A 318 4.60 3.52 7.18
N LEU A 319 3.68 2.76 7.78
CA LEU A 319 2.63 2.08 7.02
C LEU A 319 1.76 3.10 6.28
N GLU A 320 1.44 4.23 6.92
CA GLU A 320 0.71 5.31 6.29
C GLU A 320 1.51 5.94 5.15
N GLU A 321 2.79 6.29 5.38
CA GLU A 321 3.68 6.81 4.33
C GLU A 321 3.78 5.85 3.14
N GLN A 322 3.99 4.55 3.37
CA GLN A 322 4.07 3.54 2.31
C GLN A 322 2.74 3.30 1.60
N ALA A 323 1.62 3.39 2.33
CA ALA A 323 0.29 3.20 1.76
C ALA A 323 -0.13 4.37 0.88
N PHE A 324 0.35 5.59 1.15
CA PHE A 324 -0.16 6.84 0.57
C PHE A 324 0.87 7.67 -0.23
N LYS A 325 2.16 7.36 -0.16
CA LYS A 325 3.20 8.03 -0.94
C LYS A 325 3.88 7.09 -1.93
N ASP A 326 4.46 7.68 -2.97
CA ASP A 326 5.37 7.01 -3.89
C ASP A 326 6.80 7.01 -3.29
N PRO A 327 7.45 5.85 -3.16
CA PRO A 327 8.74 5.74 -2.49
C PRO A 327 9.91 6.34 -3.27
N LEU A 328 9.80 6.52 -4.59
CA LEU A 328 10.85 7.11 -5.41
C LEU A 328 10.78 8.63 -5.38
N LEU A 329 9.58 9.18 -5.44
CA LEU A 329 9.35 10.60 -5.70
C LEU A 329 8.91 11.41 -4.46
N ASP A 330 8.58 10.75 -3.35
CA ASP A 330 8.02 11.34 -2.12
C ASP A 330 6.79 12.25 -2.39
N ILE A 331 5.99 11.88 -3.40
CA ILE A 331 4.69 12.49 -3.70
C ILE A 331 3.56 11.52 -3.37
N ALA A 332 2.32 11.99 -3.46
CA ALA A 332 1.16 11.12 -3.28
C ALA A 332 1.12 9.96 -4.30
N ASN A 333 0.52 8.83 -3.91
CA ASN A 333 0.27 7.71 -4.81
C ASN A 333 -1.23 7.59 -5.19
N LEU A 334 -1.60 6.52 -5.90
CA LEU A 334 -2.98 6.28 -6.31
C LEU A 334 -3.96 6.15 -5.12
N ASN A 335 -3.55 5.58 -3.99
CA ASN A 335 -4.41 5.48 -2.81
C ASN A 335 -4.69 6.86 -2.22
N SER A 336 -3.69 7.75 -2.23
CA SER A 336 -3.89 9.15 -1.84
C SER A 336 -4.83 9.88 -2.79
N LEU A 337 -4.69 9.70 -4.10
CA LEU A 337 -5.63 10.28 -5.07
C LEU A 337 -7.06 9.79 -4.82
N ARG A 338 -7.23 8.50 -4.51
CA ARG A 338 -8.55 7.92 -4.22
C ARG A 338 -9.18 8.46 -2.93
N ARG A 339 -8.35 8.68 -1.89
CA ARG A 339 -8.79 9.22 -0.60
C ARG A 339 -8.94 10.74 -0.61
N TYR A 340 -8.30 11.43 -1.56
CA TYR A 340 -8.31 12.88 -1.63
C TYR A 340 -9.73 13.39 -1.81
N SER A 341 -10.30 14.03 -0.78
CA SER A 341 -11.58 14.70 -0.89
C SER A 341 -11.36 16.12 -1.38
N TYR A 342 -11.84 16.42 -2.58
CA TYR A 342 -11.78 17.76 -3.16
C TYR A 342 -12.91 18.66 -2.61
N THR A 343 -13.02 18.78 -1.28
CA THR A 343 -14.04 19.60 -0.60
C THR A 343 -13.60 21.06 -0.35
N ALA A 344 -12.40 21.44 -0.80
CA ALA A 344 -11.73 22.69 -0.40
C ALA A 344 -11.82 23.86 -1.41
N LEU A 345 -12.55 23.77 -2.53
CA LEU A 345 -12.81 24.96 -3.35
C LEU A 345 -14.03 25.73 -2.83
N SER A 346 -13.73 26.84 -2.16
CA SER A 346 -14.71 27.89 -1.89
C SER A 346 -14.95 28.69 -3.19
N GLY A 347 -15.88 28.25 -4.03
CA GLY A 347 -16.27 28.98 -5.24
C GLY A 347 -16.84 28.09 -6.34
N ASN A 348 -17.53 28.70 -7.31
CA ASN A 348 -18.13 28.09 -8.51
C ASN A 348 -17.11 27.44 -9.49
N ASP A 349 -15.90 27.11 -9.04
CA ASP A 349 -14.85 26.56 -9.90
C ASP A 349 -14.96 25.05 -10.00
N TYR A 350 -15.21 24.57 -11.22
CA TYR A 350 -15.16 23.15 -11.55
C TYR A 350 -13.73 22.61 -11.34
N ALA A 351 -13.63 21.41 -10.79
CA ALA A 351 -12.35 20.72 -10.64
C ALA A 351 -12.03 19.92 -11.90
N ARG A 352 -10.74 19.65 -12.13
CA ARG A 352 -10.26 18.88 -13.28
C ARG A 352 -9.24 17.85 -12.83
N LEU A 353 -9.36 16.63 -13.34
CA LEU A 353 -8.36 15.58 -13.22
C LEU A 353 -7.61 15.46 -14.54
N ALA A 354 -6.28 15.43 -14.49
CA ALA A 354 -5.42 15.16 -15.64
C ALA A 354 -4.53 13.95 -15.35
N LEU A 355 -4.56 12.94 -16.21
CA LEU A 355 -3.58 11.86 -16.24
C LEU A 355 -2.55 12.15 -17.32
N ILE A 356 -1.27 12.13 -16.95
CA ILE A 356 -0.13 12.46 -17.80
C ILE A 356 0.75 11.21 -17.86
N ASP A 357 0.95 10.67 -19.05
CA ASP A 357 1.71 9.44 -19.27
C ASP A 357 2.88 9.72 -20.21
N ILE A 358 4.10 9.36 -19.78
CA ILE A 358 5.32 9.57 -20.57
C ILE A 358 5.33 8.57 -21.72
N ASP A 359 5.32 9.07 -22.97
CA ASP A 359 5.30 8.20 -24.14
C ASP A 359 6.61 7.41 -24.28
N ASP A 360 6.48 6.12 -24.62
CA ASP A 360 7.61 5.21 -24.88
C ASP A 360 8.59 5.06 -23.70
N PHE A 361 8.13 5.25 -22.46
CA PHE A 361 8.97 5.12 -21.26
C PHE A 361 9.61 3.73 -21.10
N SER A 362 8.92 2.66 -21.50
CA SER A 362 9.51 1.32 -21.51
C SER A 362 10.70 1.24 -22.47
N SER A 363 10.57 1.76 -23.70
CA SER A 363 11.65 1.80 -24.68
C SER A 363 12.80 2.70 -24.24
N PHE A 364 12.50 3.77 -23.50
CA PHE A 364 13.51 4.59 -22.83
C PHE A 364 14.31 3.75 -21.81
N ASN A 365 13.63 2.99 -20.94
CA ASN A 365 14.30 2.09 -19.99
C ASN A 365 15.12 1.00 -20.68
N ASP A 366 14.61 0.43 -21.77
CA ASP A 366 15.32 -0.60 -22.53
C ASP A 366 16.61 -0.04 -23.16
N SER A 367 16.61 1.24 -23.54
CA SER A 367 17.73 1.90 -24.21
C SER A 367 18.76 2.49 -23.23
N PHE A 368 18.32 3.03 -22.10
CA PHE A 368 19.16 3.82 -21.17
C PHE A 368 19.24 3.24 -19.75
N GLY A 369 18.49 2.16 -19.46
CA GLY A 369 18.45 1.49 -18.16
C GLY A 369 17.49 2.13 -17.16
N HIS A 370 17.05 1.32 -16.20
CA HIS A 370 16.07 1.74 -15.18
C HIS A 370 16.53 2.92 -14.31
N SER A 371 17.83 3.04 -14.01
CA SER A 371 18.36 4.16 -13.22
C SER A 371 18.15 5.51 -13.93
N ALA A 372 18.33 5.55 -15.25
CA ALA A 372 18.04 6.75 -16.04
C ALA A 372 16.54 7.03 -16.10
N GLY A 373 15.70 5.98 -16.16
CA GLY A 373 14.25 6.09 -16.06
C GLY A 373 13.78 6.71 -14.74
N ASP A 374 14.32 6.24 -13.62
CA ASP A 374 14.04 6.79 -12.29
C ASP A 374 14.48 8.25 -12.20
N GLY A 375 15.66 8.58 -12.73
CA GLY A 375 16.14 9.96 -12.84
C GLY A 375 15.20 10.85 -13.67
N LEU A 376 14.67 10.34 -14.77
CA LEU A 376 13.69 11.04 -15.61
C LEU A 376 12.39 11.31 -14.84
N LEU A 377 11.85 10.31 -14.14
CA LEU A 377 10.64 10.45 -13.32
C LEU A 377 10.82 11.51 -12.21
N VAL A 378 11.98 11.54 -11.55
CA VAL A 378 12.32 12.58 -10.57
C VAL A 378 12.28 13.98 -11.20
N LYS A 379 12.88 14.16 -12.39
CA LYS A 379 12.87 15.46 -13.07
C LYS A 379 11.47 15.87 -13.53
N VAL A 380 10.65 14.93 -13.99
CA VAL A 380 9.25 15.17 -14.37
C VAL A 380 8.45 15.60 -13.14
N SER A 381 8.56 14.88 -12.03
CA SER A 381 7.89 15.20 -10.76
C SER A 381 8.23 16.62 -10.28
N LEU A 382 9.52 16.95 -10.19
CA LEU A 382 9.98 18.29 -9.76
C LEU A 382 9.46 19.40 -10.69
N ARG A 383 9.42 19.14 -12.00
CA ARG A 383 8.90 20.10 -12.98
C ARG A 383 7.38 20.27 -12.81
N LEU A 384 6.63 19.20 -12.59
CA LEU A 384 5.19 19.27 -12.33
C LEU A 384 4.90 20.03 -11.03
N GLN A 385 5.59 19.73 -9.93
CA GLN A 385 5.43 20.45 -8.64
C GLN A 385 5.71 21.94 -8.79
N LYS A 386 6.78 22.31 -9.51
CA LYS A 386 7.15 23.72 -9.72
C LYS A 386 6.09 24.49 -10.51
N TYR A 387 5.50 23.87 -11.52
CA TYR A 387 4.54 24.54 -12.40
C TYR A 387 3.09 24.40 -11.93
N PHE A 388 2.76 23.48 -11.03
CA PHE A 388 1.41 23.29 -10.50
C PHE A 388 1.41 23.24 -8.96
N PRO A 389 1.85 24.31 -8.26
CA PRO A 389 2.04 24.30 -6.81
C PRO A 389 0.73 24.22 -6.00
N TYR A 390 -0.41 24.56 -6.63
CA TYR A 390 -1.74 24.53 -6.00
C TYR A 390 -2.54 23.27 -6.37
N CYS A 391 -1.98 22.41 -7.22
CA CYS A 391 -2.63 21.16 -7.60
C CYS A 391 -2.12 20.02 -6.73
N PHE A 392 -3.01 19.07 -6.46
CA PHE A 392 -2.63 17.78 -5.93
C PHE A 392 -1.91 16.97 -7.02
N LEU A 393 -0.67 16.58 -6.75
CA LEU A 393 0.17 15.78 -7.65
C LEU A 393 0.36 14.38 -7.06
N ALA A 394 0.08 13.36 -7.86
CA ALA A 394 0.33 11.97 -7.51
C ALA A 394 1.01 11.18 -8.64
N ARG A 395 1.75 10.13 -8.29
CA ARG A 395 2.14 9.08 -9.24
C ARG A 395 1.16 7.91 -9.11
N VAL A 396 0.49 7.59 -10.21
CA VAL A 396 -0.62 6.62 -10.24
C VAL A 396 -0.30 5.35 -11.05
N GLY A 397 0.83 5.35 -11.75
CA GLY A 397 1.38 4.21 -12.48
C GLY A 397 2.90 4.29 -12.58
N SER A 398 3.52 3.38 -13.34
CA SER A 398 4.97 3.36 -13.57
C SER A 398 5.50 4.69 -14.11
N ASP A 399 4.79 5.26 -15.06
CA ASP A 399 5.14 6.41 -15.90
C ASP A 399 3.98 7.39 -16.00
N VAL A 400 2.99 7.24 -15.12
CA VAL A 400 1.73 8.00 -15.12
C VAL A 400 1.63 8.86 -13.88
N PHE A 401 1.47 10.16 -14.11
CA PHE A 401 1.21 11.18 -13.10
C PHE A 401 -0.25 11.63 -13.15
N ALA A 402 -0.80 12.01 -12.01
CA ALA A 402 -2.12 12.60 -11.88
C ALA A 402 -1.98 14.02 -11.31
N LEU A 403 -2.62 14.99 -11.96
CA LEU A 403 -2.86 16.33 -11.41
C LEU A 403 -4.35 16.49 -11.14
N LEU A 404 -4.70 16.93 -9.94
CA LEU A 404 -6.05 17.27 -9.54
C LEU A 404 -6.08 18.68 -8.95
N GLY A 405 -6.95 19.54 -9.45
CA GLY A 405 -6.97 20.96 -9.13
C GLY A 405 -8.12 21.69 -9.81
N SER A 406 -8.14 23.02 -9.71
CA SER A 406 -9.14 23.81 -10.40
C SER A 406 -8.95 23.70 -11.91
N GLN A 407 -10.04 23.82 -12.67
CA GLN A 407 -9.99 23.87 -14.13
C GLN A 407 -9.10 25.01 -14.65
N GLN A 408 -8.99 26.10 -13.90
CA GLN A 408 -8.16 27.26 -14.23
C GLN A 408 -6.66 27.00 -14.02
N ASP A 409 -6.30 26.18 -13.02
CA ASP A 409 -4.92 25.81 -12.74
C ASP A 409 -4.41 24.76 -13.71
N ILE A 410 -5.27 23.81 -14.10
CA ILE A 410 -4.95 22.68 -14.97
C ILE A 410 -5.29 23.04 -16.43
N VAL A 411 -4.34 23.74 -17.06
CA VAL A 411 -4.41 24.16 -18.46
C VAL A 411 -3.58 23.24 -19.36
N THR A 412 -4.19 22.74 -20.44
CA THR A 412 -3.59 21.79 -21.39
C THR A 412 -2.25 22.27 -21.94
N GLU A 413 -2.21 23.51 -22.45
CA GLU A 413 -1.03 24.11 -23.07
C GLU A 413 0.11 24.24 -22.07
N ARG A 414 -0.21 24.53 -20.80
CA ARG A 414 0.78 24.61 -19.73
C ARG A 414 1.44 23.26 -19.50
N ILE A 415 0.66 22.18 -19.40
CA ILE A 415 1.22 20.83 -19.24
C ILE A 415 2.06 20.46 -20.47
N ARG A 416 1.57 20.70 -21.69
CA ARG A 416 2.30 20.38 -22.93
C ARG A 416 3.64 21.11 -23.02
N SER A 417 3.68 22.39 -22.68
CA SER A 417 4.91 23.19 -22.69
C SER A 417 6.01 22.63 -21.78
N LEU A 418 5.66 21.87 -20.74
CA LEU A 418 6.65 21.21 -19.86
C LEU A 418 7.48 20.17 -20.59
N PHE A 419 6.90 19.51 -21.60
CA PHE A 419 7.53 18.43 -22.35
C PHE A 419 8.18 18.92 -23.65
N GLU A 420 7.98 20.19 -24.04
CA GLU A 420 8.70 20.80 -25.17
C GLU A 420 10.20 20.96 -24.88
N SER A 421 10.55 21.21 -23.61
CA SER A 421 11.93 21.35 -23.15
C SER A 421 12.53 20.02 -22.69
N SER A 422 13.77 19.75 -23.07
CA SER A 422 14.47 18.52 -22.71
C SER A 422 14.61 18.33 -21.19
N PHE A 423 14.65 17.07 -20.77
CA PHE A 423 14.95 16.66 -19.41
C PHE A 423 16.41 16.24 -19.33
N VAL A 424 17.17 16.83 -18.41
CA VAL A 424 18.58 16.48 -18.22
C VAL A 424 18.68 15.42 -17.12
N VAL A 425 19.10 14.22 -17.50
CA VAL A 425 19.35 13.08 -16.62
C VAL A 425 20.79 12.63 -16.84
N ASP A 426 21.58 12.49 -15.76
CA ASP A 426 23.00 12.15 -15.83
C ASP A 426 23.80 13.00 -16.84
N GLU A 427 23.56 14.33 -16.81
CA GLU A 427 24.13 15.34 -17.72
C GLU A 427 23.74 15.20 -19.21
N GLN A 428 22.88 14.25 -19.57
CA GLN A 428 22.39 14.06 -20.93
C GLN A 428 20.98 14.63 -21.14
N PRO A 429 20.74 15.42 -22.20
CA PRO A 429 19.42 15.96 -22.50
C PRO A 429 18.56 14.94 -23.28
N PHE A 430 17.40 14.61 -22.74
CA PHE A 430 16.41 13.74 -23.38
C PHE A 430 15.18 14.54 -23.80
N LYS A 431 14.73 14.35 -25.04
CA LYS A 431 13.46 14.90 -25.53
C LYS A 431 12.41 13.79 -25.45
N ILE A 432 11.43 13.98 -24.58
CA ILE A 432 10.32 13.03 -24.37
C ILE A 432 8.99 13.71 -24.67
N THR A 433 7.99 12.94 -25.03
CA THR A 433 6.61 13.41 -25.16
C THR A 433 5.74 12.79 -24.08
N ALA A 434 4.58 13.38 -23.83
CA ALA A 434 3.59 12.81 -22.93
C ALA A 434 2.19 12.92 -23.54
N SER A 435 1.41 11.87 -23.36
CA SER A 435 -0.01 11.83 -23.70
C SER A 435 -0.84 12.18 -22.47
N ILE A 436 -1.90 12.96 -22.63
CA ILE A 436 -2.68 13.53 -21.51
C ILE A 436 -4.17 13.22 -21.68
N GLY A 437 -4.80 12.70 -20.63
CA GLY A 437 -6.25 12.51 -20.52
C GLY A 437 -6.85 13.43 -19.46
N PHE A 438 -7.88 14.20 -19.81
CA PHE A 438 -8.58 15.12 -18.90
C PHE A 438 -10.00 14.66 -18.58
N VAL A 439 -10.47 14.93 -17.36
CA VAL A 439 -11.87 14.82 -16.95
C VAL A 439 -12.25 16.05 -16.15
N ASP A 440 -13.32 16.72 -16.56
CA ASP A 440 -13.93 17.81 -15.79
C ASP A 440 -14.91 17.22 -14.76
N LEU A 441 -14.73 17.61 -13.50
CA LEU A 441 -15.50 17.14 -12.36
C LEU A 441 -16.63 18.15 -12.11
N LYS A 442 -17.85 17.77 -12.48
CA LYS A 442 -19.02 18.67 -12.51
C LYS A 442 -19.89 18.62 -11.25
N ASP A 443 -19.81 17.54 -10.47
CA ASP A 443 -20.65 17.29 -9.30
C ASP A 443 -19.84 17.20 -8.01
N GLN A 444 -20.47 17.55 -6.88
CA GLN A 444 -19.87 17.48 -5.53
C GLN A 444 -19.86 16.05 -4.96
N ASP A 445 -20.59 15.11 -5.56
CA ASP A 445 -20.58 13.69 -5.20
C ASP A 445 -19.35 13.02 -5.84
N PHE A 446 -18.26 13.07 -5.08
CA PHE A 446 -16.91 12.73 -5.50
C PHE A 446 -16.62 11.23 -5.34
N ASP A 447 -16.85 10.41 -6.37
CA ASP A 447 -16.15 9.11 -6.48
C ASP A 447 -14.90 9.27 -7.37
N SER A 448 -13.78 9.52 -6.70
CA SER A 448 -12.45 9.59 -7.32
C SER A 448 -12.11 8.36 -8.17
N SER A 449 -12.73 7.21 -7.90
CA SER A 449 -12.48 5.96 -8.63
C SER A 449 -13.15 5.94 -10.01
N GLU A 450 -14.32 6.55 -10.17
CA GLU A 450 -15.04 6.61 -11.45
C GLU A 450 -14.36 7.61 -12.39
N HIS A 451 -14.08 8.82 -11.91
CA HIS A 451 -13.38 9.84 -12.70
C HIS A 451 -11.95 9.44 -13.06
N TYR A 452 -11.27 8.66 -12.21
CA TYR A 452 -9.99 8.08 -12.58
C TYR A 452 -10.12 7.14 -13.79
N LYS A 453 -11.18 6.31 -13.86
CA LYS A 453 -11.43 5.46 -15.03
C LYS A 453 -11.75 6.28 -16.28
N ASP A 454 -12.55 7.32 -16.15
CA ASP A 454 -12.86 8.23 -17.27
C ASP A 454 -11.59 8.90 -17.81
N ALA A 455 -10.69 9.31 -16.91
CA ALA A 455 -9.42 9.91 -17.29
C ALA A 455 -8.49 8.89 -17.96
N GLN A 456 -8.53 7.62 -17.52
CA GLN A 456 -7.84 6.53 -18.20
C GLN A 456 -8.38 6.28 -19.62
N VAL A 457 -9.70 6.37 -19.82
CA VAL A 457 -10.32 6.27 -21.16
C VAL A 457 -9.84 7.40 -22.06
N ALA A 458 -9.85 8.64 -21.56
CA ALA A 458 -9.36 9.80 -22.29
C ALA A 458 -7.85 9.69 -22.61
N LEU A 459 -7.04 9.25 -21.64
CA LEU A 459 -5.61 9.03 -21.83
C LEU A 459 -5.33 7.96 -22.89
N LYS A 460 -6.08 6.86 -22.88
CA LYS A 460 -5.96 5.80 -23.89
C LYS A 460 -6.30 6.33 -25.29
N GLN A 461 -7.32 7.16 -25.40
CA GLN A 461 -7.71 7.81 -26.66
C GLN A 461 -6.63 8.78 -27.14
N ALA A 462 -6.01 9.55 -26.23
CA ALA A 462 -4.85 10.38 -26.55
C ALA A 462 -3.70 9.52 -27.09
N LYS A 463 -3.36 8.40 -26.46
CA LYS A 463 -2.30 7.49 -26.94
C LYS A 463 -2.58 6.89 -28.32
N LEU A 464 -3.84 6.59 -28.64
CA LEU A 464 -4.22 5.96 -29.90
C LEU A 464 -4.26 6.93 -31.08
N TYR A 465 -4.85 8.12 -30.90
CA TYR A 465 -5.17 9.02 -32.00
C TYR A 465 -4.41 10.35 -31.96
N SER A 466 -3.74 10.67 -30.85
CA SER A 466 -3.10 11.97 -30.63
C SER A 466 -1.90 11.82 -29.71
N ARG A 467 -0.99 10.89 -30.04
CA ARG A 467 0.19 10.60 -29.21
C ARG A 467 1.03 11.87 -29.00
N GLY A 468 1.46 12.14 -27.78
CA GLY A 468 2.08 13.42 -27.40
C GLY A 468 1.10 14.59 -27.31
N GLY A 469 -0.20 14.31 -27.36
CA GLY A 469 -1.30 15.25 -27.32
C GLY A 469 -2.20 15.07 -26.10
N ALA A 470 -3.34 15.75 -26.13
CA ALA A 470 -4.27 15.83 -25.02
C ALA A 470 -5.70 15.55 -25.50
N VAL A 471 -6.45 14.78 -24.72
CA VAL A 471 -7.86 14.48 -24.98
C VAL A 471 -8.67 14.69 -23.72
N SER A 472 -9.82 15.37 -23.82
CA SER A 472 -10.78 15.48 -22.73
C SER A 472 -11.85 14.41 -22.86
N PHE A 473 -12.19 13.78 -21.74
CA PHE A 473 -13.25 12.79 -21.68
C PHE A 473 -14.60 13.39 -22.09
N SER A 474 -15.37 12.60 -22.84
CA SER A 474 -16.77 12.84 -23.13
C SER A 474 -17.57 11.57 -22.85
N ALA A 475 -18.86 11.72 -22.55
CA ALA A 475 -19.73 10.57 -22.29
C ALA A 475 -19.77 9.58 -23.47
N ASP A 476 -19.69 10.09 -24.70
CA ASP A 476 -19.65 9.29 -25.94
C ASP A 476 -18.39 8.40 -25.98
N MET A 477 -17.22 8.93 -25.59
CA MET A 477 -16.00 8.11 -25.48
C MET A 477 -16.13 6.99 -24.44
N GLY A 478 -16.82 7.26 -23.33
CA GLY A 478 -17.14 6.26 -22.32
C GLY A 478 -18.05 5.16 -22.87
N GLN A 479 -19.04 5.53 -23.69
CA GLN A 479 -19.93 4.57 -24.35
C GLN A 479 -19.20 3.74 -25.41
N ASP A 480 -18.41 4.37 -26.29
CA ASP A 480 -17.60 3.69 -27.30
C ASP A 480 -16.64 2.66 -26.68
N ALA A 481 -16.04 3.00 -25.54
CA ALA A 481 -15.16 2.09 -24.81
C ALA A 481 -15.93 0.84 -24.30
N ARG A 482 -17.14 1.02 -23.77
CA ARG A 482 -18.01 -0.07 -23.33
C ARG A 482 -18.46 -0.94 -24.50
N ASP A 483 -18.89 -0.32 -25.59
CA ASP A 483 -19.36 -1.02 -26.79
C ASP A 483 -18.24 -1.85 -27.42
N ARG A 484 -17.01 -1.32 -27.46
CA ARG A 484 -15.82 -2.07 -27.89
C ARG A 484 -15.51 -3.27 -27.00
N MET A 485 -15.64 -3.14 -25.68
CA MET A 485 -15.46 -4.27 -24.76
C MET A 485 -16.52 -5.34 -24.97
N HIS A 486 -17.78 -4.94 -25.18
CA HIS A 486 -18.86 -5.86 -25.49
C HIS A 486 -18.61 -6.61 -26.81
N LEU A 487 -18.28 -5.87 -27.88
CA LEU A 487 -17.99 -6.44 -29.20
C LEU A 487 -16.78 -7.39 -29.15
N LEU A 488 -15.74 -7.07 -28.38
CA LEU A 488 -14.60 -7.97 -28.19
C LEU A 488 -14.99 -9.27 -27.47
N ALA A 489 -15.87 -9.20 -26.47
CA ALA A 489 -16.37 -10.38 -25.77
C ALA A 489 -17.18 -11.28 -26.71
N GLU A 490 -18.01 -10.69 -27.57
CA GLU A 490 -18.75 -11.43 -28.60
C GLU A 490 -17.81 -12.06 -29.64
N LEU A 491 -16.79 -11.34 -30.10
CA LEU A 491 -15.82 -11.87 -31.08
C LEU A 491 -15.08 -13.09 -30.53
N LYS A 492 -14.73 -13.08 -29.23
CA LYS A 492 -14.11 -14.25 -28.57
C LYS A 492 -15.03 -15.46 -28.54
N GLN A 493 -16.34 -15.26 -28.38
CA GLN A 493 -17.33 -16.33 -28.43
C GLN A 493 -17.54 -16.82 -29.87
N ALA A 494 -17.60 -15.90 -30.83
CA ALA A 494 -17.79 -16.20 -32.25
C ALA A 494 -16.74 -17.15 -32.84
N LEU A 495 -15.49 -17.09 -32.34
CA LEU A 495 -14.42 -18.01 -32.69
C LEU A 495 -14.74 -19.48 -32.33
N ASN A 496 -15.53 -19.72 -31.29
CA ASN A 496 -15.92 -21.07 -30.86
C ASN A 496 -17.23 -21.54 -31.49
N ASP A 497 -18.12 -20.62 -31.86
CA ASP A 497 -19.51 -20.91 -32.24
C ASP A 497 -19.75 -20.96 -33.78
N ASN A 498 -18.70 -21.04 -34.61
CA ASN A 498 -18.79 -21.00 -36.08
C ASN A 498 -19.52 -19.75 -36.63
N ALA A 499 -19.48 -18.63 -35.91
CA ALA A 499 -20.14 -17.38 -36.33
C ALA A 499 -19.27 -16.53 -37.29
N LEU A 500 -18.00 -16.91 -37.45
CA LEU A 500 -17.10 -16.42 -38.49
C LEU A 500 -17.26 -17.26 -39.76
N PHE A 501 -17.24 -16.61 -40.92
CA PHE A 501 -17.32 -17.28 -42.22
C PHE A 501 -16.55 -16.50 -43.28
N MET A 502 -16.28 -17.15 -44.40
CA MET A 502 -15.54 -16.56 -45.52
C MET A 502 -16.46 -16.27 -46.70
N THR A 503 -16.27 -15.11 -47.32
CA THR A 503 -16.81 -14.77 -48.64
C THR A 503 -15.66 -14.58 -49.62
N TYR A 504 -15.91 -14.73 -50.90
CA TYR A 504 -14.91 -14.73 -51.96
C TYR A 504 -15.29 -13.72 -53.02
N GLN A 505 -14.39 -12.78 -53.30
CA GLN A 505 -14.57 -11.79 -54.35
C GLN A 505 -13.75 -12.18 -55.58
N PRO A 506 -14.37 -12.37 -56.76
CA PRO A 506 -13.61 -12.80 -57.94
C PRO A 506 -12.73 -11.69 -58.52
N LYS A 507 -11.53 -12.09 -58.95
CA LYS A 507 -10.50 -11.29 -59.62
C LYS A 507 -10.44 -11.67 -61.10
N TYR A 508 -10.35 -10.67 -61.97
CA TYR A 508 -10.40 -10.86 -63.43
C TYR A 508 -9.16 -10.30 -64.11
N LYS A 509 -8.64 -11.01 -65.10
CA LYS A 509 -7.68 -10.44 -66.05
C LYS A 509 -8.38 -9.34 -66.84
N LEU A 510 -7.87 -8.11 -66.76
CA LEU A 510 -8.56 -6.97 -67.39
C LEU A 510 -8.51 -7.07 -68.92
N SER A 511 -7.47 -7.68 -69.49
CA SER A 511 -7.32 -7.83 -70.94
C SER A 511 -8.35 -8.80 -71.54
N THR A 512 -8.56 -9.97 -70.92
CA THR A 512 -9.42 -11.04 -71.45
C THR A 512 -10.80 -11.11 -70.78
N LEU A 513 -10.96 -10.49 -69.61
CA LEU A 513 -12.11 -10.65 -68.72
C LEU A 513 -12.35 -12.10 -68.27
N GLU A 514 -11.28 -12.91 -68.26
CA GLU A 514 -11.29 -14.25 -67.69
C GLU A 514 -11.04 -14.18 -66.18
N LEU A 515 -11.69 -15.08 -65.45
CA LEU A 515 -11.48 -15.24 -64.01
C LEU A 515 -10.04 -15.74 -63.75
N SER A 516 -9.25 -14.98 -62.99
CA SER A 516 -7.85 -15.30 -62.63
C SER A 516 -7.68 -15.77 -61.20
N GLY A 517 -8.59 -15.38 -60.31
CA GLY A 517 -8.50 -15.73 -58.91
C GLY A 517 -9.66 -15.20 -58.11
N VAL A 518 -9.50 -15.26 -56.79
CA VAL A 518 -10.45 -14.75 -55.81
C VAL A 518 -9.73 -14.15 -54.62
N GLU A 519 -10.34 -13.20 -53.94
CA GLU A 519 -9.91 -12.73 -52.63
C GLU A 519 -10.80 -13.32 -51.54
N ALA A 520 -10.21 -13.93 -50.52
CA ALA A 520 -10.91 -14.46 -49.37
C ALA A 520 -11.09 -13.39 -48.30
N LEU A 521 -12.35 -13.04 -48.04
CA LEU A 521 -12.77 -11.96 -47.16
C LEU A 521 -13.51 -12.51 -45.94
N LEU A 522 -12.94 -12.27 -44.76
CA LEU A 522 -13.54 -12.67 -43.49
C LEU A 522 -14.80 -11.88 -43.21
N ARG A 523 -15.83 -12.57 -42.72
CA ARG A 523 -17.11 -12.01 -42.32
C ARG A 523 -17.49 -12.55 -40.95
N TRP A 524 -18.19 -11.71 -40.20
CA TRP A 524 -18.68 -12.05 -38.87
C TRP A 524 -20.16 -11.70 -38.75
N ARG A 525 -20.95 -12.64 -38.23
CA ARG A 525 -22.31 -12.35 -37.74
C ARG A 525 -22.33 -12.38 -36.22
N ASN A 526 -22.92 -11.36 -35.62
CA ASN A 526 -23.17 -11.37 -34.18
C ASN A 526 -24.27 -12.39 -33.82
N LYS A 527 -24.58 -12.52 -32.53
CA LYS A 527 -25.59 -13.48 -32.03
C LYS A 527 -26.99 -13.25 -32.59
N ASP A 528 -27.32 -12.00 -32.94
CA ASP A 528 -28.60 -11.63 -33.54
C ASP A 528 -28.64 -11.89 -35.07
N GLY A 529 -27.55 -12.42 -35.65
CA GLY A 529 -27.42 -12.72 -37.07
C GLY A 529 -27.05 -11.52 -37.97
N VAL A 530 -26.78 -10.36 -37.37
CA VAL A 530 -26.40 -9.12 -38.06
C VAL A 530 -24.93 -9.17 -38.46
N LEU A 531 -24.63 -8.75 -39.68
CA LEU A 531 -23.26 -8.69 -40.19
C LEU A 531 -22.50 -7.54 -39.51
N VAL A 532 -21.39 -7.86 -38.83
CA VAL A 532 -20.49 -6.86 -38.24
C VAL A 532 -19.45 -6.47 -39.29
N PRO A 533 -19.28 -5.17 -39.61
CA PRO A 533 -18.30 -4.70 -40.58
C PRO A 533 -16.86 -5.06 -40.17
N PRO A 534 -16.00 -5.53 -41.11
CA PRO A 534 -14.57 -5.79 -40.85
C PRO A 534 -13.84 -4.65 -40.15
N ASP A 535 -14.09 -3.41 -40.54
CA ASP A 535 -13.46 -2.21 -39.98
C ASP A 535 -13.77 -1.99 -38.49
N GLN A 536 -14.81 -2.64 -37.96
CA GLN A 536 -15.14 -2.58 -36.53
C GLN A 536 -14.43 -3.67 -35.73
N PHE A 537 -14.35 -4.90 -36.24
CA PHE A 537 -13.88 -6.04 -35.46
C PHE A 537 -12.41 -6.44 -35.72
N ILE A 538 -11.88 -6.19 -36.92
CA ILE A 538 -10.47 -6.48 -37.25
C ILE A 538 -9.53 -5.66 -36.34
N PRO A 539 -9.71 -4.34 -36.14
CA PRO A 539 -8.84 -3.58 -35.24
C PRO A 539 -8.93 -4.08 -33.78
N LEU A 540 -10.11 -4.53 -33.35
CA LEU A 540 -10.30 -5.11 -32.01
C LEU A 540 -9.59 -6.46 -31.89
N ALA A 541 -9.62 -7.28 -32.94
CA ALA A 541 -8.92 -8.56 -32.98
C ALA A 541 -7.39 -8.38 -32.93
N GLU A 542 -6.87 -7.36 -33.61
CA GLU A 542 -5.43 -7.04 -33.61
C GLU A 542 -4.98 -6.58 -32.22
N GLN A 543 -5.69 -5.60 -31.64
CA GLN A 543 -5.37 -5.07 -30.31
C GLN A 543 -5.51 -6.11 -29.19
N SER A 544 -6.36 -7.12 -29.37
CA SER A 544 -6.57 -8.17 -28.38
C SER A 544 -5.74 -9.43 -28.62
N GLY A 545 -4.95 -9.48 -29.70
CA GLY A 545 -4.13 -10.64 -30.08
C GLY A 545 -4.95 -11.81 -30.65
N LEU A 546 -6.25 -11.64 -30.90
CA LEU A 546 -7.12 -12.67 -31.47
C LEU A 546 -6.80 -12.97 -32.94
N MET A 547 -6.06 -12.10 -33.64
CA MET A 547 -5.72 -12.32 -35.05
C MET A 547 -4.91 -13.60 -35.30
N VAL A 548 -4.15 -14.09 -34.33
CA VAL A 548 -3.46 -15.38 -34.45
C VAL A 548 -4.46 -16.52 -34.60
N SER A 549 -5.49 -16.56 -33.74
CA SER A 549 -6.54 -17.58 -33.79
C SER A 549 -7.45 -17.41 -35.02
N ILE A 550 -7.87 -16.17 -35.32
CA ILE A 550 -8.70 -15.87 -36.48
C ILE A 550 -7.98 -16.27 -37.77
N GLY A 551 -6.70 -15.94 -37.88
CA GLY A 551 -5.96 -16.25 -39.09
C GLY A 551 -5.64 -17.74 -39.25
N ALA A 552 -5.50 -18.48 -38.15
CA ALA A 552 -5.47 -19.95 -38.22
C ALA A 552 -6.76 -20.51 -38.80
N PHE A 553 -7.92 -19.98 -38.35
CA PHE A 553 -9.22 -20.29 -38.91
C PHE A 553 -9.32 -19.92 -40.41
N VAL A 554 -8.90 -18.71 -40.79
CA VAL A 554 -8.91 -18.25 -42.19
C VAL A 554 -8.07 -19.17 -43.08
N LEU A 555 -6.83 -19.49 -42.67
CA LEU A 555 -5.94 -20.36 -43.45
C LEU A 555 -6.52 -21.77 -43.65
N GLU A 556 -7.06 -22.38 -42.58
CA GLU A 556 -7.67 -23.71 -42.65
C GLU A 556 -8.89 -23.69 -43.60
N HIS A 557 -9.77 -22.68 -43.45
CA HIS A 557 -10.94 -22.53 -44.31
C HIS A 557 -10.57 -22.28 -45.77
N CYS A 558 -9.61 -21.40 -46.06
CA CYS A 558 -9.16 -21.14 -47.43
C CYS A 558 -8.58 -22.40 -48.07
N CYS A 559 -7.75 -23.15 -47.36
CA CYS A 559 -7.18 -24.40 -47.86
C CYS A 559 -8.25 -25.49 -48.11
N MET A 560 -9.27 -25.59 -47.26
CA MET A 560 -10.42 -26.45 -47.51
C MET A 560 -11.16 -26.04 -48.80
N GLN A 561 -11.29 -24.74 -49.03
CA GLN A 561 -12.10 -24.18 -50.12
C GLN A 561 -11.39 -24.23 -51.47
N PHE A 562 -10.05 -24.23 -51.49
CA PHE A 562 -9.26 -24.62 -52.65
C PHE A 562 -9.60 -26.02 -53.17
N GLN A 563 -9.89 -26.99 -52.29
CA GLN A 563 -10.29 -28.32 -52.74
C GLN A 563 -11.61 -28.29 -53.50
N MET A 564 -12.56 -27.43 -53.11
CA MET A 564 -13.83 -27.24 -53.82
C MET A 564 -13.59 -26.63 -55.21
N LEU A 565 -12.73 -25.63 -55.32
CA LEU A 565 -12.32 -25.05 -56.61
C LEU A 565 -11.67 -26.12 -57.52
N LYS A 566 -10.77 -26.93 -56.97
CA LYS A 566 -10.09 -28.03 -57.68
C LYS A 566 -11.06 -29.08 -58.19
N GLN A 567 -12.02 -29.50 -57.37
CA GLN A 567 -13.08 -30.44 -57.75
C GLN A 567 -14.01 -29.89 -58.83
N ALA A 568 -14.22 -28.58 -58.86
CA ALA A 568 -14.99 -27.90 -59.89
C ALA A 568 -14.21 -27.70 -61.22
N GLY A 569 -12.93 -28.08 -61.28
CA GLY A 569 -12.08 -27.96 -62.47
C GLY A 569 -11.22 -26.71 -62.51
N HIS A 570 -11.31 -25.83 -61.51
CA HIS A 570 -10.57 -24.57 -61.44
C HIS A 570 -9.23 -24.73 -60.72
N THR A 571 -8.29 -25.48 -61.32
CA THR A 571 -6.99 -25.80 -60.72
C THR A 571 -5.95 -24.67 -60.80
N GLN A 572 -6.22 -23.63 -61.58
CA GLN A 572 -5.28 -22.53 -61.84
C GLN A 572 -5.69 -21.20 -61.18
N LEU A 573 -6.85 -21.15 -60.51
CA LEU A 573 -7.30 -19.94 -59.83
C LEU A 573 -6.44 -19.68 -58.60
N THR A 574 -6.02 -18.43 -58.46
CA THR A 574 -5.32 -17.98 -57.24
C THR A 574 -6.34 -17.60 -56.16
N MET A 575 -6.00 -17.79 -54.89
CA MET A 575 -6.75 -17.26 -53.76
C MET A 575 -5.85 -16.35 -52.94
N ALA A 576 -6.25 -15.09 -52.84
CA ALA A 576 -5.65 -14.12 -51.96
C ALA A 576 -6.19 -14.24 -50.53
N ILE A 577 -5.28 -14.22 -49.56
CA ILE A 577 -5.56 -14.34 -48.13
C ILE A 577 -4.90 -13.18 -47.41
N ASN A 578 -5.72 -12.35 -46.78
CA ASN A 578 -5.26 -11.24 -45.94
C ASN A 578 -4.57 -11.75 -44.67
N VAL A 579 -3.39 -11.19 -44.37
CA VAL A 579 -2.61 -11.57 -43.18
C VAL A 579 -2.24 -10.34 -42.36
N SER A 580 -2.60 -10.36 -41.07
CA SER A 580 -2.27 -9.26 -40.15
C SER A 580 -0.79 -9.24 -39.77
N PRO A 581 -0.24 -8.06 -39.38
CA PRO A 581 1.14 -7.95 -38.92
C PRO A 581 1.46 -8.89 -37.75
N THR A 582 0.57 -8.95 -36.76
CA THR A 582 0.74 -9.77 -35.55
C THR A 582 0.86 -11.26 -35.86
N GLN A 583 0.25 -11.75 -36.95
CA GLN A 583 0.38 -13.14 -37.36
C GLN A 583 1.72 -13.43 -38.03
N ILE A 584 2.20 -12.53 -38.90
CA ILE A 584 3.44 -12.71 -39.64
C ILE A 584 4.65 -12.68 -38.70
N GLU A 585 4.60 -11.81 -37.70
CA GLU A 585 5.61 -11.72 -36.63
C GLU A 585 5.52 -12.91 -35.65
N GLY A 586 4.38 -13.62 -35.66
CA GLY A 586 4.13 -14.76 -34.78
C GLY A 586 5.10 -15.92 -35.02
N PRO A 587 5.66 -16.52 -33.95
CA PRO A 587 6.54 -17.67 -34.09
C PRO A 587 5.79 -18.85 -34.71
N GLY A 588 6.33 -19.39 -35.80
CA GLY A 588 5.78 -20.59 -36.45
C GLY A 588 4.78 -20.36 -37.58
N PHE A 589 4.46 -19.12 -37.95
CA PHE A 589 3.53 -18.80 -39.05
C PHE A 589 3.84 -19.58 -40.35
N VAL A 590 5.08 -19.50 -40.83
CA VAL A 590 5.53 -20.20 -42.06
C VAL A 590 5.36 -21.72 -41.93
N GLN A 591 5.62 -22.27 -40.74
CA GLN A 591 5.47 -23.69 -40.48
C GLN A 591 4.00 -24.10 -40.53
N GLN A 592 3.11 -23.31 -39.94
CA GLN A 592 1.67 -23.51 -39.98
C GLN A 592 1.14 -23.47 -41.42
N LEU A 593 1.48 -22.41 -42.17
CA LEU A 593 1.11 -22.27 -43.59
C LEU A 593 1.51 -23.51 -44.40
N ARG A 594 2.78 -23.94 -44.27
CA ARG A 594 3.29 -25.13 -44.94
C ARG A 594 2.54 -26.40 -44.53
N GLN A 595 2.25 -26.58 -43.24
CA GLN A 595 1.55 -27.76 -42.74
C GLN A 595 0.10 -27.81 -43.25
N THR A 596 -0.61 -26.68 -43.23
CA THR A 596 -1.99 -26.58 -43.72
C THR A 596 -2.05 -26.83 -45.24
N MET A 597 -1.21 -26.18 -46.04
CA MET A 597 -1.17 -26.44 -47.50
C MET A 597 -0.86 -27.91 -47.81
N LYS A 598 0.08 -28.52 -47.09
CA LYS A 598 0.41 -29.95 -47.25
C LYS A 598 -0.74 -30.87 -46.87
N ARG A 599 -1.51 -30.53 -45.83
CA ARG A 599 -2.69 -31.30 -45.39
C ARG A 599 -3.77 -31.35 -46.47
N TYR A 600 -4.01 -30.22 -47.13
CA TYR A 600 -5.06 -30.10 -48.16
C TYR A 600 -4.57 -30.34 -49.59
N ASN A 601 -3.28 -30.63 -49.78
CA ASN A 601 -2.62 -30.84 -51.07
C ASN A 601 -2.81 -29.64 -52.01
N ILE A 602 -2.49 -28.45 -51.49
CA ILE A 602 -2.58 -27.17 -52.21
C ILE A 602 -1.24 -26.85 -52.86
N GLU A 603 -1.30 -26.53 -54.15
CA GLU A 603 -0.21 -26.00 -54.95
C GLU A 603 0.15 -24.58 -54.45
N PRO A 604 1.35 -24.36 -53.87
CA PRO A 604 1.71 -23.09 -53.24
C PRO A 604 1.56 -21.87 -54.14
N GLU A 605 1.76 -22.03 -55.46
CA GLU A 605 1.68 -20.97 -56.47
C GLU A 605 0.26 -20.41 -56.64
N THR A 606 -0.75 -21.14 -56.17
CA THR A 606 -2.16 -20.72 -56.16
C THR A 606 -2.50 -19.88 -54.92
N VAL A 607 -1.63 -19.87 -53.89
CA VAL A 607 -1.84 -19.09 -52.67
C VAL A 607 -1.12 -17.75 -52.78
N GLU A 608 -1.87 -16.67 -52.59
CA GLU A 608 -1.36 -15.31 -52.52
C GLU A 608 -1.61 -14.74 -51.12
N LEU A 609 -0.56 -14.29 -50.44
CA LEU A 609 -0.71 -13.62 -49.15
C LEU A 609 -0.73 -12.11 -49.35
N GLU A 610 -1.75 -11.45 -48.82
CA GLU A 610 -1.90 -10.00 -48.89
C GLU A 610 -1.45 -9.38 -47.56
N VAL A 611 -0.56 -8.39 -47.64
CA VAL A 611 -0.03 -7.65 -46.49
C VAL A 611 -0.23 -6.16 -46.69
N THR A 612 -0.76 -5.47 -45.69
CA THR A 612 -1.00 -4.03 -45.80
C THR A 612 0.31 -3.23 -45.76
N GLU A 613 0.30 -2.07 -46.41
CA GLU A 613 1.45 -1.17 -46.46
C GLU A 613 2.00 -0.80 -45.06
N THR A 614 1.12 -0.58 -44.08
CA THR A 614 1.51 -0.15 -42.72
C THR A 614 2.32 -1.20 -41.96
N VAL A 615 2.09 -2.49 -42.23
CA VAL A 615 2.87 -3.61 -41.66
C VAL A 615 4.34 -3.48 -42.01
N VAL A 616 4.61 -3.02 -43.22
CA VAL A 616 5.94 -2.95 -43.79
C VAL A 616 6.83 -1.99 -43.01
N ALA A 617 6.29 -0.91 -42.44
CA ALA A 617 7.09 0.18 -41.88
C ALA A 617 7.75 -0.10 -40.50
N LYS A 618 7.22 -1.03 -39.68
CA LYS A 618 7.63 -1.18 -38.26
C LYS A 618 8.91 -2.00 -38.04
N ASN A 619 9.11 -3.09 -38.77
CA ASN A 619 10.29 -3.96 -38.60
C ASN A 619 10.64 -4.73 -39.90
N ILE A 620 11.08 -3.97 -40.92
CA ILE A 620 11.30 -4.44 -42.30
C ILE A 620 12.20 -5.67 -42.38
N SER A 621 13.29 -5.71 -41.60
CA SER A 621 14.28 -6.79 -41.70
C SER A 621 13.71 -8.16 -41.32
N GLU A 622 12.99 -8.25 -40.19
CA GLU A 622 12.36 -9.52 -39.77
C GLU A 622 11.20 -9.90 -40.69
N LEU A 623 10.37 -8.92 -41.08
CA LEU A 623 9.29 -9.14 -42.04
C LEU A 623 9.82 -9.72 -43.36
N CYS A 624 10.87 -9.13 -43.93
CA CYS A 624 11.52 -9.61 -45.14
C CYS A 624 12.03 -11.04 -45.00
N LYS A 625 12.56 -11.44 -43.84
CA LYS A 625 12.99 -12.84 -43.61
C LYS A 625 11.80 -13.80 -43.65
N VAL A 626 10.68 -13.44 -43.06
CA VAL A 626 9.46 -14.27 -43.05
C VAL A 626 8.86 -14.36 -44.45
N LEU A 627 8.68 -13.23 -45.13
CA LEU A 627 8.14 -13.18 -46.50
C LEU A 627 9.03 -13.92 -47.51
N ASN A 628 10.36 -13.84 -47.39
CA ASN A 628 11.25 -14.64 -48.24
C ASN A 628 11.06 -16.14 -48.03
N LYS A 629 10.83 -16.60 -46.79
CA LYS A 629 10.52 -18.01 -46.51
C LYS A 629 9.18 -18.42 -47.12
N VAL A 630 8.17 -17.54 -47.08
CA VAL A 630 6.88 -17.76 -47.76
C VAL A 630 7.08 -17.90 -49.26
N ARG A 631 7.85 -17.00 -49.89
CA ARG A 631 8.17 -17.08 -51.33
C ARG A 631 8.95 -18.36 -51.68
N GLN A 632 9.85 -18.81 -50.81
CA GLN A 632 10.57 -20.08 -50.98
C GLN A 632 9.65 -21.32 -50.91
N LEU A 633 8.46 -21.22 -50.30
CA LEU A 633 7.43 -22.26 -50.38
C LEU A 633 6.75 -22.30 -51.75
N GLY A 634 6.84 -21.23 -52.54
CA GLY A 634 6.17 -21.07 -53.84
C GLY A 634 4.97 -20.12 -53.82
N CYS A 635 4.60 -19.59 -52.65
CA CYS A 635 3.47 -18.67 -52.53
C CYS A 635 3.77 -17.29 -53.11
N LYS A 636 2.72 -16.62 -53.60
CA LYS A 636 2.74 -15.22 -54.04
C LYS A 636 2.54 -14.28 -52.86
N ILE A 637 3.03 -13.05 -52.99
CA ILE A 637 2.91 -12.01 -51.98
C ILE A 637 2.41 -10.75 -52.66
N ALA A 638 1.29 -10.22 -52.19
CA ALA A 638 0.73 -8.96 -52.64
C ALA A 638 0.84 -7.90 -51.54
N ILE A 639 1.12 -6.67 -51.94
CA ILE A 639 1.07 -5.51 -51.06
C ILE A 639 -0.29 -4.84 -51.26
N ASP A 640 -1.04 -4.73 -50.18
CA ASP A 640 -2.38 -4.17 -50.15
C ASP A 640 -2.42 -2.71 -49.69
N ASP A 641 -3.50 -2.00 -50.05
CA ASP A 641 -3.79 -0.59 -49.73
C ASP A 641 -2.67 0.40 -50.14
N PHE A 642 -1.91 0.09 -51.19
CA PHE A 642 -0.73 0.87 -51.55
C PHE A 642 -1.08 2.31 -51.95
N GLY A 643 -0.41 3.28 -51.33
CA GLY A 643 -0.57 4.71 -51.57
C GLY A 643 -1.40 5.44 -50.50
N THR A 644 -2.00 4.70 -49.56
CA THR A 644 -2.71 5.27 -48.40
C THR A 644 -1.79 5.54 -47.20
N GLY A 645 -0.56 4.99 -47.22
CA GLY A 645 0.43 5.11 -46.14
C GLY A 645 1.72 5.88 -46.51
N PHE A 646 2.72 5.81 -45.63
CA PHE A 646 4.00 6.52 -45.73
C PHE A 646 5.17 5.62 -46.21
N SER A 647 4.93 4.62 -47.06
CA SER A 647 6.03 3.76 -47.51
C SER A 647 7.04 4.51 -48.37
N SER A 648 8.29 4.51 -47.90
CA SER A 648 9.41 4.89 -48.75
C SER A 648 9.55 3.88 -49.88
N LEU A 649 9.71 4.35 -51.12
CA LEU A 649 10.03 3.52 -52.30
C LEU A 649 11.22 2.58 -52.05
N SER A 650 12.15 2.98 -51.18
CA SER A 650 13.28 2.14 -50.78
C SER A 650 12.85 0.84 -50.10
N VAL A 651 11.76 0.89 -49.32
CA VAL A 651 11.23 -0.26 -48.59
C VAL A 651 10.54 -1.20 -49.56
N LEU A 652 9.70 -0.67 -50.45
CA LEU A 652 9.03 -1.44 -51.50
C LEU A 652 10.03 -2.25 -52.34
N HIS A 653 11.15 -1.64 -52.72
CA HIS A 653 12.21 -2.32 -53.49
C HIS A 653 12.86 -3.50 -52.74
N THR A 654 12.85 -3.51 -51.41
CA THR A 654 13.46 -4.59 -50.62
C THR A 654 12.53 -5.77 -50.35
N LEU A 655 11.22 -5.59 -50.54
CA LEU A 655 10.23 -6.63 -50.25
C LEU A 655 10.20 -7.67 -51.36
N PRO A 656 10.08 -8.96 -51.03
CA PRO A 656 9.91 -10.03 -52.01
C PRO A 656 8.47 -10.12 -52.52
N ALA A 657 7.81 -8.98 -52.76
CA ALA A 657 6.45 -8.91 -53.27
C ALA A 657 6.40 -9.24 -54.77
N THR A 658 5.34 -9.93 -55.17
CA THR A 658 5.06 -10.32 -56.56
C THR A 658 3.93 -9.50 -57.18
N ARG A 659 3.10 -8.88 -56.33
CA ARG A 659 1.92 -8.11 -56.75
C ARG A 659 1.78 -6.82 -55.94
N LEU A 660 1.26 -5.79 -56.60
CA LEU A 660 0.90 -4.51 -56.00
C LEU A 660 -0.60 -4.24 -56.23
N LYS A 661 -1.35 -3.98 -55.16
CA LYS A 661 -2.78 -3.66 -55.24
C LYS A 661 -3.00 -2.16 -55.22
N ILE A 662 -3.84 -1.66 -56.14
CA ILE A 662 -4.26 -0.25 -56.16
C ILE A 662 -5.51 -0.12 -55.30
N ASP A 663 -5.40 0.66 -54.22
CA ASP A 663 -6.52 0.91 -53.31
C ASP A 663 -7.73 1.52 -54.04
N ARG A 664 -8.92 1.14 -53.56
CA ARG A 664 -10.21 1.59 -54.09
C ARG A 664 -10.31 3.11 -54.19
N ALA A 665 -9.77 3.88 -53.26
CA ALA A 665 -9.86 5.34 -53.26
C ALA A 665 -9.24 5.96 -54.53
N PHE A 666 -8.16 5.38 -55.04
CA PHE A 666 -7.51 5.84 -56.29
C PHE A 666 -8.24 5.38 -57.55
N VAL A 667 -9.00 4.28 -57.48
CA VAL A 667 -9.83 3.80 -58.58
C VAL A 667 -11.16 4.58 -58.67
N GLU A 668 -11.73 4.97 -57.53
CA GLU A 668 -12.92 5.84 -57.49
C GLU A 668 -12.65 7.21 -58.15
N GLY A 669 -11.51 7.83 -57.84
CA GLY A 669 -11.11 9.14 -58.37
C GLY A 669 -10.58 9.15 -59.81
N ILE A 670 -10.36 7.99 -60.43
CA ILE A 670 -9.59 7.85 -61.68
C ILE A 670 -10.13 8.61 -62.89
N LEU A 671 -11.42 8.97 -62.89
CA LEU A 671 -12.03 9.74 -63.98
C LEU A 671 -11.78 11.25 -63.85
N GLN A 672 -11.44 11.72 -62.66
CA GLN A 672 -11.14 13.13 -62.36
C GLN A 672 -9.63 13.37 -62.41
N ASP A 673 -8.86 12.51 -61.76
CA ASP A 673 -7.41 12.51 -61.75
C ASP A 673 -6.91 11.06 -61.73
N ASP A 674 -6.17 10.68 -62.77
CA ASP A 674 -5.63 9.34 -62.94
C ASP A 674 -4.13 9.24 -62.68
N SER A 675 -3.50 10.35 -62.27
CA SER A 675 -2.05 10.46 -62.14
C SER A 675 -1.48 9.45 -61.14
N ILE A 676 -2.14 9.29 -59.99
CA ILE A 676 -1.73 8.36 -58.92
C ILE A 676 -1.90 6.92 -59.37
N ALA A 677 -3.08 6.55 -59.89
CA ALA A 677 -3.32 5.18 -60.39
C ALA A 677 -2.32 4.79 -61.48
N LYS A 678 -2.05 5.69 -62.45
CA LYS A 678 -1.06 5.49 -63.50
C LYS A 678 0.36 5.38 -62.96
N MET A 679 0.72 6.17 -61.95
CA MET A 679 2.02 6.09 -61.29
C MET A 679 2.21 4.74 -60.60
N ILE A 680 1.21 4.24 -59.88
CA ILE A 680 1.26 2.95 -59.19
C ILE A 680 1.42 1.80 -60.20
N VAL A 681 0.67 1.83 -61.31
CA VAL A 681 0.80 0.83 -62.38
C VAL A 681 2.21 0.83 -62.96
N ASN A 682 2.73 2.00 -63.34
CA ASN A 682 4.08 2.11 -63.89
C ASN A 682 5.15 1.66 -62.87
N LEU A 683 4.96 1.96 -61.59
CA LEU A 683 5.89 1.59 -60.53
C LEU A 683 5.98 0.06 -60.38
N GLY A 684 4.85 -0.63 -60.24
CA GLY A 684 4.89 -2.09 -60.11
C GLY A 684 5.44 -2.76 -61.37
N GLN A 685 5.10 -2.28 -62.57
CA GLN A 685 5.71 -2.76 -63.82
C GLN A 685 7.24 -2.56 -63.83
N THR A 686 7.72 -1.39 -63.35
CA THR A 686 9.17 -1.10 -63.25
C THR A 686 9.87 -2.03 -62.25
N LEU A 687 9.19 -2.42 -61.18
CA LEU A 687 9.70 -3.34 -60.16
C LEU A 687 9.48 -4.83 -60.51
N GLY A 688 8.86 -5.12 -61.66
CA GLY A 688 8.56 -6.49 -62.09
C GLY A 688 7.44 -7.17 -61.27
N MET A 689 6.51 -6.37 -60.72
CA MET A 689 5.34 -6.82 -59.98
C MET A 689 4.09 -6.76 -60.86
N GLU A 690 3.18 -7.71 -60.69
CA GLU A 690 1.84 -7.66 -61.30
C GLU A 690 0.96 -6.64 -60.57
N ILE A 691 0.01 -6.00 -61.27
CA ILE A 691 -0.90 -5.02 -60.68
C ILE A 691 -2.32 -5.56 -60.60
N THR A 692 -2.97 -5.37 -59.45
CA THR A 692 -4.40 -5.63 -59.26
C THR A 692 -5.12 -4.36 -58.82
N ALA A 693 -6.12 -3.92 -59.57
CA ALA A 693 -6.92 -2.73 -59.21
C ALA A 693 -8.20 -3.10 -58.44
N GLU A 694 -8.46 -2.41 -57.33
CA GLU A 694 -9.61 -2.68 -56.47
C GLU A 694 -10.74 -1.67 -56.66
N GLY A 695 -11.98 -2.09 -56.39
CA GLY A 695 -13.12 -1.19 -56.40
C GLY A 695 -13.54 -0.69 -57.79
N ILE A 696 -13.35 -1.51 -58.83
CA ILE A 696 -13.88 -1.19 -60.17
C ILE A 696 -15.41 -1.31 -60.15
N GLU A 697 -16.12 -0.20 -60.28
CA GLU A 697 -17.57 -0.13 -60.22
C GLU A 697 -18.23 0.15 -61.57
N ASN A 698 -17.50 0.77 -62.52
CA ASN A 698 -18.05 1.12 -63.83
C ASN A 698 -17.10 0.83 -65.00
N LYS A 699 -17.65 0.74 -66.21
CA LYS A 699 -16.89 0.42 -67.43
C LYS A 699 -15.83 1.46 -67.78
N GLN A 700 -16.00 2.72 -67.40
CA GLN A 700 -15.05 3.79 -67.72
C GLN A 700 -13.76 3.63 -66.90
N GLN A 701 -13.87 3.27 -65.61
CA GLN A 701 -12.74 2.90 -64.76
C GLN A 701 -11.98 1.72 -65.35
N LEU A 702 -12.71 0.67 -65.76
CA LEU A 702 -12.14 -0.52 -66.39
C LEU A 702 -11.31 -0.17 -67.63
N GLU A 703 -11.87 0.58 -68.58
CA GLU A 703 -11.15 0.96 -69.80
C GLU A 703 -9.92 1.82 -69.52
N ARG A 704 -9.96 2.68 -68.48
CA ARG A 704 -8.80 3.49 -68.08
C ARG A 704 -7.67 2.62 -67.54
N LEU A 705 -8.00 1.69 -66.65
CA LEU A 705 -7.04 0.75 -66.07
C LEU A 705 -6.44 -0.20 -67.12
N LYS A 706 -7.26 -0.70 -68.07
CA LYS A 706 -6.76 -1.43 -69.25
C LYS A 706 -5.79 -0.58 -70.07
N GLY A 707 -6.11 0.70 -70.27
CA GLY A 707 -5.25 1.65 -70.99
C GLY A 707 -3.89 1.90 -70.33
N PHE A 708 -3.78 1.67 -69.01
CA PHE A 708 -2.50 1.74 -68.28
C PHE A 708 -1.72 0.42 -68.31
N GLY A 709 -2.33 -0.65 -68.81
CA GLY A 709 -1.73 -1.99 -68.78
C GLY A 709 -1.84 -2.67 -67.42
N CYS A 710 -2.84 -2.31 -66.60
CA CYS A 710 -3.15 -3.04 -65.38
C CYS A 710 -3.63 -4.47 -65.73
N GLU A 711 -3.03 -5.48 -65.11
CA GLU A 711 -3.20 -6.88 -65.49
C GLU A 711 -4.50 -7.47 -64.95
N GLU A 712 -4.82 -7.21 -63.68
CA GLU A 712 -5.94 -7.79 -62.97
C GLU A 712 -6.79 -6.71 -62.28
N GLY A 713 -8.07 -6.99 -62.04
CA GLY A 713 -8.87 -6.14 -61.18
C GLY A 713 -10.10 -6.84 -60.61
N GLN A 714 -10.66 -6.19 -59.59
CA GLN A 714 -11.83 -6.65 -58.86
C GLN A 714 -12.74 -5.48 -58.49
N GLY A 715 -14.04 -5.76 -58.32
CA GLY A 715 -15.01 -4.75 -57.94
C GLY A 715 -16.43 -5.10 -58.34
N TRP A 716 -17.37 -4.25 -57.93
CA TRP A 716 -18.80 -4.50 -58.11
C TRP A 716 -19.27 -4.45 -59.56
N LEU A 717 -18.46 -3.91 -60.49
CA LEU A 717 -18.70 -4.05 -61.92
C LEU A 717 -18.80 -5.52 -62.34
N PHE A 718 -17.99 -6.39 -61.72
CA PHE A 718 -17.94 -7.81 -62.02
C PHE A 718 -18.88 -8.61 -61.11
N ALA A 719 -18.60 -8.57 -59.80
CA ALA A 719 -19.40 -9.24 -58.79
C ALA A 719 -19.08 -8.71 -57.38
N LYS A 720 -20.05 -8.87 -56.47
CA LYS A 720 -19.82 -8.70 -55.03
C LYS A 720 -19.21 -9.97 -54.45
N ALA A 721 -18.57 -9.85 -53.28
CA ALA A 721 -18.12 -11.01 -52.52
C ALA A 721 -19.30 -11.94 -52.18
N MET A 722 -19.13 -13.24 -52.40
CA MET A 722 -20.17 -14.26 -52.23
C MET A 722 -19.62 -15.53 -51.56
N ILE A 723 -20.48 -16.43 -51.09
CA ILE A 723 -20.01 -17.71 -50.54
C ILE A 723 -19.46 -18.61 -51.66
N MET A 724 -18.63 -19.61 -51.32
CA MET A 724 -17.98 -20.45 -52.34
C MET A 724 -18.99 -21.17 -53.25
N GLU A 725 -20.11 -21.62 -52.71
CA GLU A 725 -21.15 -22.29 -53.49
C GLU A 725 -21.73 -21.37 -54.59
N ASP A 726 -22.00 -20.11 -54.24
CA ASP A 726 -22.47 -19.09 -55.18
C ASP A 726 -21.40 -18.75 -56.22
N LEU A 727 -20.14 -18.66 -55.80
CA LEU A 727 -19.01 -18.41 -56.70
C LEU A 727 -18.88 -19.52 -57.75
N LEU A 728 -18.96 -20.78 -57.34
CA LEU A 728 -18.88 -21.93 -58.26
C LEU A 728 -20.04 -21.93 -59.27
N ASN A 729 -21.23 -21.52 -58.84
CA ASN A 729 -22.38 -21.37 -59.72
C ASN A 729 -22.21 -20.19 -60.69
N PHE A 730 -21.67 -19.07 -60.20
CA PHE A 730 -21.38 -17.87 -60.98
C PHE A 730 -20.31 -18.13 -62.05
N ALA A 731 -19.21 -18.82 -61.70
CA ALA A 731 -18.15 -19.19 -62.62
C ALA A 731 -18.67 -20.05 -63.79
N ARG A 732 -19.52 -21.04 -63.51
CA ARG A 732 -20.15 -21.90 -64.54
C ARG A 732 -21.07 -21.15 -65.50
N GLN A 733 -21.65 -20.02 -65.09
CA GLN A 733 -22.53 -19.21 -65.94
C GLN A 733 -21.73 -18.32 -66.89
N ILE A 734 -20.51 -17.91 -66.51
CA ILE A 734 -19.64 -17.06 -67.34
C ILE A 734 -18.91 -17.88 -68.40
N GLU A 735 -18.64 -19.17 -68.14
CA GLU A 735 -18.00 -20.08 -69.10
C GLU A 735 -18.94 -20.58 -70.22
N LYS A 736 -20.24 -20.29 -70.14
CA LYS A 736 -21.26 -20.61 -71.17
C LYS A 736 -21.59 -19.39 -72.02
#